data_AF-A0A353NE91-F1
#
_entry.id   AF-A0A353NE91-F1
#
_cell.length_a   1.000
_cell.length_b   1.000
_cell.length_c   1.000
_cell.angle_alpha   90.00
_cell.angle_beta   90.00
_cell.angle_gamma   90.00
#
_symmetry.space_group_name_H-M   'P 1'
#
loop_
_entity.id
_entity.type
_entity.pdbx_description
1 polymer ?
#
loop_
_entity_poly.entity_id
_entity_poly.type
_entity_poly.pdbx_seq_one_letter_code
_entity_poly.pdbx_strand_id
1 'polypeptide(L)'
;MIESFRQAMRTVGIETRETILADGILHRFHVDGHKSGTKNGWYVLHGDEMPAGQFGCFRLGISETWTSKDVKVFTPEEKSLFAGKMKAAQLQRDEILARVQVECRQWCTDTWSKAKDAGGDHPYLKIKGIRSYGLKQLRDSLLVPLRNIGGEIHGIQFIAPDGTKKFKTGTVKRGNYFAIGSPTRSTLLFCEGYATGASLHECTGHAVAVCFDAGNVKHVAEALRAKCPAFTFIFCGDNDESGTGQGAAYEAALMVGGSVAIPPVAGQDFNDLHQSKGLAEVKACIEAAISQSANSANSAPISLSQSCSVLTSQQSAGSASGASQERNLSKEVISFIESDPAPFSNNDLYSELCARTPEQKKAIRNALDYQEKQGNIRRIDGKRGCWEIVEPAPEEMDLLTADTEPFKLSLPLEISDFVTVRPGGIILVSGSSNAGKTVFLLTVIRSLLADTNINPNVNPSFLRKREEGLKNLLYLNSEMSRQELVARIRSFGDDPAIWVKHVSFIERSHSFDRVVNPDGINLIDFLEVNEDFYMAGKFIADIHRKLRAGIAIIAMQKKQGHDYAKGGEMTLEKPRLAINLDRNEPHGFTCKITKAKESVDFTRNIQGMTRDFVITSNSRILPLSKWRFVNEKQRLAINSDYSRTGLPQQIMSGDRNQHLWPHQARDE
;
A
#
# COMPACT_ATOMS: atom_id res chain seq x y z
N MET A 1 -30.51 -0.12 18.32
CA MET A 1 -29.38 0.78 17.98
C MET A 1 -28.27 0.65 19.02
N ILE A 2 -28.29 1.39 20.13
CA ILE A 2 -27.14 1.43 21.08
C ILE A 2 -26.76 0.02 21.59
N GLU A 3 -27.70 -0.80 22.04
CA GLU A 3 -27.35 -2.15 22.52
C GLU A 3 -26.95 -3.11 21.38
N SER A 4 -27.45 -2.91 20.15
CA SER A 4 -26.98 -3.68 18.98
C SER A 4 -25.60 -3.22 18.45
N PHE A 5 -25.19 -1.99 18.76
CA PHE A 5 -23.82 -1.50 18.58
C PHE A 5 -22.90 -2.06 19.68
N ARG A 6 -23.31 -1.98 20.95
CA ARG A 6 -22.60 -2.59 22.08
C ARG A 6 -22.40 -4.10 21.90
N GLN A 7 -23.40 -4.80 21.36
CA GLN A 7 -23.28 -6.23 21.06
C GLN A 7 -22.25 -6.49 19.95
N ALA A 8 -22.17 -5.65 18.91
CA ALA A 8 -21.13 -5.78 17.89
C ALA A 8 -19.72 -5.54 18.46
N MET A 9 -19.57 -4.60 19.41
CA MET A 9 -18.32 -4.38 20.14
C MET A 9 -17.94 -5.63 20.96
N ARG A 10 -18.88 -6.20 21.73
CA ARG A 10 -18.68 -7.45 22.50
C ARG A 10 -18.26 -8.63 21.62
N THR A 11 -18.86 -8.80 20.44
CA THR A 11 -18.55 -9.90 19.51
C THR A 11 -17.09 -9.94 19.09
N VAL A 12 -16.37 -8.82 19.14
CA VAL A 12 -14.92 -8.75 18.87
C VAL A 12 -14.08 -8.47 20.14
N GLY A 13 -14.60 -8.77 21.33
CA GLY A 13 -13.87 -8.66 22.60
C GLY A 13 -13.69 -7.23 23.12
N ILE A 14 -14.48 -6.27 22.64
CA ILE A 14 -14.49 -4.88 23.11
C ILE A 14 -15.70 -4.68 24.02
N GLU A 15 -15.52 -4.87 25.33
CA GLU A 15 -16.54 -4.57 26.34
C GLU A 15 -16.22 -3.29 27.12
N THR A 16 -17.24 -2.56 27.53
CA THR A 16 -17.12 -1.39 28.41
C THR A 16 -18.39 -1.15 29.21
N ARG A 17 -18.21 -0.66 30.45
CA ARG A 17 -19.28 -0.17 31.33
C ARG A 17 -19.67 1.29 31.05
N GLU A 18 -18.91 2.01 30.23
CA GLU A 18 -19.22 3.41 29.89
C GLU A 18 -20.52 3.51 29.04
N THR A 19 -21.21 4.64 29.18
CA THR A 19 -22.41 4.96 28.38
C THR A 19 -22.01 5.25 26.94
N ILE A 20 -22.68 4.60 25.99
CA ILE A 20 -22.48 4.83 24.56
C ILE A 20 -23.43 5.94 24.10
N LEU A 21 -22.87 6.97 23.47
CA LEU A 21 -23.58 8.12 22.90
C LEU A 21 -23.66 7.98 21.38
N ALA A 22 -24.77 8.44 20.79
CA ALA A 22 -25.05 8.35 19.35
C ALA A 22 -24.98 9.75 18.68
N ASP A 23 -23.98 10.54 19.06
CA ASP A 23 -23.81 11.96 18.70
C ASP A 23 -22.95 12.20 17.44
N GLY A 24 -22.40 11.14 16.84
CA GLY A 24 -21.49 11.22 15.69
C GLY A 24 -20.07 11.67 16.02
N ILE A 25 -19.70 11.77 17.30
CA ILE A 25 -18.39 12.25 17.77
C ILE A 25 -17.47 11.07 18.11
N LEU A 26 -16.15 11.27 18.07
CA LEU A 26 -15.15 10.27 18.48
C LEU A 26 -15.03 10.21 20.02
N HIS A 27 -15.57 9.15 20.60
CA HIS A 27 -15.45 8.85 22.03
C HIS A 27 -14.24 7.95 22.31
N ARG A 28 -13.62 8.13 23.48
CA ARG A 28 -12.46 7.36 23.96
C ARG A 28 -12.76 6.80 25.34
N PHE A 29 -12.81 5.47 25.46
CA PHE A 29 -13.33 4.77 26.64
C PHE A 29 -12.35 3.69 27.14
N HIS A 30 -12.55 3.26 28.38
CA HIS A 30 -11.85 2.13 28.99
C HIS A 30 -12.50 0.81 28.57
N VAL A 31 -11.69 -0.09 28.01
CA VAL A 31 -12.12 -1.46 27.69
C VAL A 31 -11.90 -2.31 28.94
N ASP A 32 -12.94 -3.03 29.35
CA ASP A 32 -12.90 -3.92 30.51
C ASP A 32 -11.74 -4.94 30.39
N GLY A 33 -11.07 -5.23 31.51
CA GLY A 33 -9.89 -6.12 31.54
C GLY A 33 -8.58 -5.46 31.08
N HIS A 34 -8.56 -4.19 30.67
CA HIS A 34 -7.32 -3.44 30.44
C HIS A 34 -6.78 -2.78 31.73
N LYS A 35 -5.51 -2.35 31.69
CA LYS A 35 -4.89 -1.63 32.81
C LYS A 35 -5.72 -0.40 33.17
N SER A 36 -6.08 -0.24 34.44
CA SER A 36 -6.89 0.87 34.92
C SER A 36 -6.29 2.23 34.50
N GLY A 37 -7.16 3.18 34.15
CA GLY A 37 -6.78 4.49 33.59
C GLY A 37 -6.45 4.51 32.10
N THR A 38 -6.40 3.37 31.39
CA THR A 38 -6.15 3.37 29.93
C THR A 38 -7.43 3.55 29.11
N LYS A 39 -7.45 4.53 28.19
CA LYS A 39 -8.54 4.76 27.22
C LYS A 39 -8.21 4.12 25.86
N ASN A 40 -8.09 2.80 25.85
CA ASN A 40 -7.68 2.01 24.69
C ASN A 40 -8.80 1.78 23.66
N GLY A 41 -10.06 1.88 24.08
CA GLY A 41 -11.23 1.74 23.23
C GLY A 41 -11.63 3.07 22.59
N TRP A 42 -12.24 2.99 21.41
CA TRP A 42 -12.83 4.15 20.74
C TRP A 42 -14.08 3.79 19.94
N TYR A 43 -14.99 4.74 19.80
CA TYR A 43 -16.15 4.60 18.91
C TYR A 43 -16.58 5.94 18.31
N VAL A 44 -17.28 5.87 17.18
CA VAL A 44 -18.13 6.93 16.60
C VAL A 44 -19.45 6.26 16.27
N LEU A 45 -20.58 6.81 16.75
CA LEU A 45 -21.92 6.29 16.45
C LEU A 45 -22.83 7.46 16.08
N HIS A 46 -23.43 7.40 14.90
CA HIS A 46 -24.42 8.37 14.43
C HIS A 46 -25.83 7.85 14.77
N GLY A 47 -26.64 8.67 15.41
CA GLY A 47 -27.99 8.34 15.87
C GLY A 47 -29.14 8.76 14.95
N ASP A 48 -28.85 9.06 13.68
CA ASP A 48 -29.80 9.56 12.69
C ASP A 48 -30.69 8.46 12.08
N GLU A 49 -31.43 8.77 11.01
CA GLU A 49 -32.42 7.86 10.39
C GLU A 49 -31.86 6.51 9.89
N MET A 50 -30.55 6.46 9.58
CA MET A 50 -29.85 5.21 9.27
C MET A 50 -28.62 5.06 10.17
N PRO A 51 -28.80 4.66 11.45
CA PRO A 51 -27.72 4.66 12.42
C PRO A 51 -26.52 3.82 11.98
N ALA A 52 -25.36 4.45 11.94
CA ALA A 52 -24.10 3.88 11.47
C ALA A 52 -22.94 4.32 12.34
N GLY A 53 -21.82 3.60 12.31
CA GLY A 53 -20.68 3.94 13.15
C GLY A 53 -19.42 3.13 12.86
N GLN A 54 -18.39 3.41 13.65
CA GLN A 54 -17.17 2.62 13.77
C GLN A 54 -16.80 2.45 15.23
N PHE A 55 -16.13 1.36 15.56
CA PHE A 55 -15.53 1.16 16.87
C PHE A 55 -14.22 0.36 16.76
N GLY A 56 -13.39 0.44 17.78
CA GLY A 56 -12.12 -0.29 17.79
C GLY A 56 -11.38 -0.24 19.10
N CYS A 57 -10.26 -0.96 19.15
CA CYS A 57 -9.36 -0.96 20.28
C CYS A 57 -7.90 -1.06 19.82
N PHE A 58 -7.10 -0.04 20.15
CA PHE A 58 -5.70 0.03 19.72
C PHE A 58 -4.83 -1.11 20.27
N ARG A 59 -5.10 -1.61 21.49
CA ARG A 59 -4.35 -2.73 22.09
C ARG A 59 -4.63 -4.08 21.39
N LEU A 60 -5.78 -4.22 20.76
CA LEU A 60 -6.21 -5.45 20.09
C LEU A 60 -6.03 -5.39 18.56
N GLY A 61 -5.62 -4.24 18.01
CA GLY A 61 -5.53 -4.02 16.56
C GLY A 61 -6.90 -3.92 15.85
N ILE A 62 -8.00 -3.81 16.61
CA ILE A 62 -9.36 -3.92 16.07
C ILE A 62 -9.88 -2.56 15.62
N SER A 63 -10.50 -2.54 14.42
CA SER A 63 -11.29 -1.43 13.87
C SER A 63 -12.39 -2.00 12.98
N GLU A 64 -13.65 -1.79 13.36
CA GLU A 64 -14.83 -2.36 12.70
C GLU A 64 -15.86 -1.28 12.37
N THR A 65 -16.59 -1.46 11.27
CA THR A 65 -17.75 -0.64 10.86
C THR A 65 -19.06 -1.31 11.26
N TRP A 66 -20.05 -0.51 11.65
CA TRP A 66 -21.38 -1.00 12.04
C TRP A 66 -22.49 -0.18 11.39
N THR A 67 -23.60 -0.84 11.08
CA THR A 67 -24.86 -0.24 10.62
C THR A 67 -26.05 -0.94 11.29
N SER A 68 -27.15 -0.22 11.52
CA SER A 68 -28.36 -0.77 12.16
C SER A 68 -29.19 -1.70 11.25
N LYS A 69 -29.02 -1.57 9.94
CA LYS A 69 -29.54 -2.44 8.87
C LYS A 69 -28.38 -3.16 8.20
N ASP A 70 -28.61 -4.38 7.68
CA ASP A 70 -27.66 -5.04 6.77
C ASP A 70 -27.66 -4.32 5.41
N VAL A 71 -26.48 -3.94 4.93
CA VAL A 71 -26.24 -3.24 3.65
C VAL A 71 -26.74 -4.05 2.45
N LYS A 72 -26.86 -5.38 2.58
CA LYS A 72 -27.44 -6.26 1.55
C LYS A 72 -28.92 -5.99 1.26
N VAL A 73 -29.64 -5.34 2.19
CA VAL A 73 -31.10 -5.12 2.12
C VAL A 73 -31.46 -3.71 1.64
N PHE A 74 -30.47 -2.84 1.39
CA PHE A 74 -30.72 -1.45 1.00
C PHE A 74 -31.30 -1.35 -0.42
N THR A 75 -32.35 -0.54 -0.60
CA THR A 75 -32.84 -0.15 -1.93
C THR A 75 -31.79 0.70 -2.68
N PRO A 76 -31.90 0.89 -4.01
CA PRO A 76 -31.00 1.79 -4.75
C PRO A 76 -30.95 3.21 -4.18
N GLU A 77 -32.08 3.71 -3.68
CA GLU A 77 -32.22 5.01 -3.05
C GLU A 77 -31.52 5.05 -1.69
N GLU A 78 -31.71 4.02 -0.85
CA GLU A 78 -30.99 3.89 0.42
C GLU A 78 -29.47 3.77 0.22
N LYS A 79 -29.02 3.06 -0.83
CA LYS A 79 -27.58 3.00 -1.19
C LYS A 79 -27.04 4.37 -1.61
N SER A 80 -27.80 5.12 -2.42
CA SER A 80 -27.43 6.47 -2.85
C SER A 80 -27.34 7.44 -1.67
N LEU A 81 -28.35 7.43 -0.79
CA LEU A 81 -28.37 8.22 0.44
C LEU A 81 -27.22 7.84 1.39
N PHE A 82 -26.92 6.54 1.55
CA PHE A 82 -25.80 6.08 2.37
C PHE A 82 -24.45 6.49 1.79
N ALA A 83 -24.25 6.37 0.47
CA ALA A 83 -23.03 6.84 -0.20
C ALA A 83 -22.88 8.38 -0.07
N GLY A 84 -23.97 9.13 -0.20
CA GLY A 84 -24.01 10.57 0.04
C GLY A 84 -23.64 10.94 1.48
N LYS A 85 -24.23 10.27 2.48
CA LYS A 85 -23.88 10.45 3.91
C LYS A 85 -22.41 10.10 4.19
N MET A 86 -21.89 9.01 3.63
CA MET A 86 -20.48 8.62 3.78
C MET A 86 -19.54 9.66 3.15
N LYS A 87 -19.87 10.20 1.96
CA LYS A 87 -19.10 11.27 1.32
C LYS A 87 -19.14 12.57 2.13
N ALA A 88 -20.30 12.96 2.66
CA ALA A 88 -20.45 14.13 3.51
C ALA A 88 -19.69 14.00 4.84
N ALA A 89 -19.78 12.84 5.49
CA ALA A 89 -19.03 12.55 6.72
C ALA A 89 -17.52 12.50 6.49
N GLN A 90 -17.06 12.06 5.31
CA GLN A 90 -15.65 12.11 4.92
C GLN A 90 -15.18 13.57 4.74
N LEU A 91 -15.92 14.37 3.96
CA LEU A 91 -15.61 15.81 3.79
C LEU A 91 -15.54 16.54 5.13
N GLN A 92 -16.50 16.32 6.03
CA GLN A 92 -16.48 16.89 7.39
C GLN A 92 -15.27 16.44 8.22
N ARG A 93 -14.85 15.17 8.10
CA ARG A 93 -13.63 14.68 8.77
C ARG A 93 -12.37 15.34 8.22
N ASP A 94 -12.29 15.52 6.90
CA ASP A 94 -11.15 16.15 6.24
C ASP A 94 -11.08 17.66 6.56
N GLU A 95 -12.22 18.36 6.60
CA GLU A 95 -12.32 19.75 7.07
C GLU A 95 -11.89 19.92 8.54
N ILE A 96 -12.38 19.04 9.44
CA ILE A 96 -12.02 19.06 10.86
C ILE A 96 -10.52 18.74 11.02
N LEU A 97 -10.00 17.76 10.29
CA LEU A 97 -8.58 17.39 10.32
C LEU A 97 -7.71 18.54 9.79
N ALA A 98 -8.09 19.19 8.69
CA ALA A 98 -7.39 20.35 8.15
C ALA A 98 -7.37 21.52 9.15
N ARG A 99 -8.51 21.82 9.79
CA ARG A 99 -8.57 22.85 10.86
C ARG A 99 -7.64 22.50 12.03
N VAL A 100 -7.69 21.27 12.54
CA VAL A 100 -6.84 20.81 13.64
C VAL A 100 -5.35 20.82 13.26
N GLN A 101 -4.99 20.57 11.99
CA GLN A 101 -3.62 20.72 11.49
C GLN A 101 -3.17 22.18 11.38
N VAL A 102 -4.04 23.11 10.95
CA VAL A 102 -3.77 24.56 10.93
C VAL A 102 -3.55 25.09 12.35
N GLU A 103 -4.46 24.76 13.27
CA GLU A 103 -4.33 25.10 14.70
C GLU A 103 -3.06 24.52 15.32
N CYS A 104 -2.71 23.27 14.97
CA CYS A 104 -1.45 22.64 15.40
C CYS A 104 -0.22 23.38 14.87
N ARG A 105 -0.16 23.66 13.56
CA ARG A 105 0.92 24.42 12.92
C ARG A 105 1.14 25.77 13.61
N GLN A 106 0.08 26.55 13.79
CA GLN A 106 0.17 27.87 14.40
C GLN A 106 0.61 27.79 15.87
N TRP A 107 -0.04 26.94 16.67
CA TRP A 107 0.31 26.73 18.07
C TRP A 107 1.76 26.23 18.25
N CYS A 108 2.23 25.32 17.39
CA CYS A 108 3.60 24.82 17.43
C CYS A 108 4.61 25.90 17.02
N THR A 109 4.30 26.73 16.02
CA THR A 109 5.17 27.84 15.59
C THR A 109 5.31 28.89 16.70
N ASP A 110 4.19 29.27 17.33
CA ASP A 110 4.15 30.18 18.47
C ASP A 110 4.88 29.63 19.71
N THR A 111 4.73 28.34 19.97
CA THR A 111 5.41 27.68 21.10
C THR A 111 6.91 27.56 20.82
N TRP A 112 7.30 27.28 19.58
CA TRP A 112 8.71 27.18 19.18
C TRP A 112 9.44 28.52 19.24
N SER A 113 8.79 29.62 18.86
CA SER A 113 9.39 30.96 18.95
C SER A 113 9.60 31.38 20.41
N LYS A 114 8.62 31.11 21.29
CA LYS A 114 8.62 31.49 22.72
C LYS A 114 9.46 30.57 23.62
N ALA A 115 9.66 29.29 23.25
CA ALA A 115 10.48 28.36 24.02
C ALA A 115 11.98 28.73 23.97
N LYS A 116 12.73 28.39 25.02
CA LYS A 116 14.20 28.56 25.09
C LYS A 116 14.90 27.32 24.52
N ASP A 117 16.15 27.46 24.09
CA ASP A 117 16.96 26.31 23.66
C ASP A 117 17.24 25.38 24.84
N ALA A 118 17.21 24.07 24.58
CA ALA A 118 17.37 23.08 25.64
C ALA A 118 18.84 22.93 26.03
N GLY A 119 19.14 23.07 27.33
CA GLY A 119 20.45 22.76 27.87
C GLY A 119 20.73 21.25 27.91
N GLY A 120 22.00 20.86 27.96
CA GLY A 120 22.41 19.45 28.11
C GLY A 120 22.01 18.81 29.43
N ASP A 121 21.49 19.58 30.39
CA ASP A 121 21.16 19.10 31.73
C ASP A 121 19.87 18.28 31.84
N HIS A 122 19.02 18.29 30.82
CA HIS A 122 17.70 17.64 30.84
C HIS A 122 17.81 16.13 31.09
N PRO A 123 17.06 15.52 32.04
CA PRO A 123 17.24 14.13 32.45
C PRO A 123 17.24 13.11 31.31
N TYR A 124 16.33 13.20 30.34
CA TYR A 124 16.31 12.33 29.15
C TYR A 124 17.63 12.35 28.35
N LEU A 125 18.29 13.51 28.20
CA LEU A 125 19.54 13.63 27.47
C LEU A 125 20.69 12.92 28.22
N LYS A 126 20.71 13.06 29.56
CA LYS A 126 21.65 12.33 30.43
C LYS A 126 21.40 10.82 30.42
N ILE A 127 20.14 10.39 30.45
CA ILE A 127 19.74 8.97 30.45
C ILE A 127 20.10 8.27 29.12
N LYS A 128 19.94 8.94 27.97
CA LYS A 128 20.36 8.40 26.67
C LYS A 128 21.81 8.77 26.30
N GLY A 129 22.53 9.51 27.15
CA GLY A 129 23.95 9.87 26.99
C GLY A 129 24.28 10.76 25.79
N ILE A 130 23.38 11.66 25.41
CA ILE A 130 23.41 12.45 24.16
C ILE A 130 23.30 13.95 24.43
N ARG A 131 23.80 14.77 23.50
CA ARG A 131 23.70 16.24 23.59
C ARG A 131 22.36 16.78 23.10
N SER A 132 22.15 18.07 23.36
CA SER A 132 21.06 18.86 22.79
C SER A 132 21.45 19.42 21.43
N TYR A 133 20.78 18.96 20.37
CA TYR A 133 20.97 19.42 18.99
C TYR A 133 19.68 20.03 18.47
N GLY A 134 19.64 21.36 18.34
CA GLY A 134 18.49 22.08 17.79
C GLY A 134 17.17 21.91 18.57
N LEU A 135 17.24 21.34 19.79
CA LEU A 135 16.09 21.16 20.67
C LEU A 135 15.77 22.44 21.45
N LYS A 136 14.49 22.64 21.72
CA LYS A 136 14.01 23.64 22.69
C LYS A 136 13.41 22.97 23.91
N GLN A 137 13.18 23.72 24.97
CA GLN A 137 12.57 23.26 26.21
C GLN A 137 11.42 24.16 26.63
N LEU A 138 10.32 23.54 27.06
CA LEU A 138 9.16 24.19 27.65
C LEU A 138 8.81 23.46 28.96
N ARG A 139 9.00 24.14 30.09
CA ARG A 139 8.95 23.52 31.43
C ARG A 139 9.90 22.30 31.45
N ASP A 140 9.41 21.15 31.88
CA ASP A 140 10.16 19.90 32.04
C ASP A 140 10.05 19.01 30.79
N SER A 141 9.88 19.58 29.59
CA SER A 141 9.78 18.82 28.35
C SER A 141 10.63 19.43 27.24
N LEU A 142 11.43 18.58 26.61
CA LEU A 142 12.10 18.88 25.34
C LEU A 142 11.07 18.95 24.22
N LEU A 143 11.31 19.84 23.27
CA LEU A 143 10.53 20.04 22.05
C LEU A 143 11.39 19.65 20.85
N VAL A 144 10.93 18.66 20.08
CA VAL A 144 11.49 18.29 18.78
C VAL A 144 10.50 18.74 17.69
N PRO A 145 10.84 19.71 16.83
CA PRO A 145 9.92 20.24 15.83
C PRO A 145 9.92 19.37 14.57
N LEU A 146 8.74 18.97 14.10
CA LEU A 146 8.57 18.32 12.81
C LEU A 146 8.47 19.40 11.73
N ARG A 147 9.32 19.34 10.71
CA ARG A 147 9.41 20.34 9.64
C ARG A 147 9.31 19.74 8.26
N ASN A 148 8.72 20.49 7.32
CA ASN A 148 8.79 20.16 5.89
C ASN A 148 10.16 20.55 5.32
N ILE A 149 10.34 20.25 4.03
CA ILE A 149 11.57 20.57 3.30
C ILE A 149 11.82 22.08 3.09
N GLY A 150 10.78 22.90 3.25
CA GLY A 150 10.87 24.38 3.35
C GLY A 150 11.27 24.89 4.74
N GLY A 151 11.25 24.04 5.77
CA GLY A 151 11.61 24.38 7.15
C GLY A 151 10.46 24.91 8.02
N GLU A 152 9.23 24.98 7.50
CA GLU A 152 8.02 25.30 8.27
C GLU A 152 7.76 24.24 9.34
N ILE A 153 7.18 24.61 10.49
CA ILE A 153 6.83 23.65 11.54
C ILE A 153 5.40 23.10 11.30
N HIS A 154 5.28 21.78 11.18
CA HIS A 154 4.00 21.06 11.00
C HIS A 154 3.57 20.29 12.26
N GLY A 155 4.36 20.34 13.33
CA GLY A 155 4.03 19.77 14.63
C GLY A 155 5.23 19.75 15.59
N ILE A 156 5.01 19.29 16.82
CA ILE A 156 6.07 19.13 17.84
C ILE A 156 5.87 17.79 18.54
N GLN A 157 6.98 17.04 18.70
CA GLN A 157 7.11 15.99 19.68
C GLN A 157 7.63 16.58 21.00
N PHE A 158 6.94 16.32 22.09
CA PHE A 158 7.39 16.53 23.45
C PHE A 158 8.11 15.26 23.93
N ILE A 159 9.24 15.44 24.62
CA ILE A 159 9.90 14.37 25.39
C ILE A 159 10.02 14.82 26.84
N ALA A 160 9.34 14.11 27.73
CA ALA A 160 9.34 14.36 29.18
C ALA A 160 10.64 13.81 29.85
N PRO A 161 10.89 14.09 31.15
CA PRO A 161 12.17 13.74 31.79
C PRO A 161 12.40 12.24 31.93
N ASP A 162 11.31 11.47 31.99
CA ASP A 162 11.25 9.99 31.99
C ASP A 162 11.46 9.38 30.59
N GLY A 163 11.56 10.20 29.54
CA GLY A 163 11.62 9.77 28.15
C GLY A 163 10.26 9.49 27.50
N THR A 164 9.13 9.74 28.17
CA THR A 164 7.80 9.62 27.57
C THR A 164 7.65 10.60 26.41
N LYS A 165 7.47 10.09 25.19
CA LYS A 165 7.32 10.87 23.95
C LYS A 165 5.84 11.03 23.60
N LYS A 166 5.41 12.26 23.26
CA LYS A 166 4.02 12.57 22.80
C LYS A 166 4.05 13.63 21.72
N PHE A 167 3.14 13.58 20.73
CA PHE A 167 3.00 14.63 19.72
C PHE A 167 1.86 15.59 20.07
N LYS A 168 1.94 16.86 19.66
CA LYS A 168 0.78 17.78 19.68
C LYS A 168 -0.32 17.24 18.76
N THR A 169 -1.56 17.17 19.23
CA THR A 169 -2.73 16.82 18.40
C THR A 169 -2.81 17.70 17.15
N GLY A 170 -2.89 17.09 15.98
CA GLY A 170 -2.79 17.74 14.66
C GLY A 170 -1.39 17.74 14.04
N THR A 171 -0.38 17.14 14.67
CA THR A 171 0.96 16.98 14.10
C THR A 171 0.93 16.12 12.84
N VAL A 172 1.40 16.66 11.72
CA VAL A 172 1.57 15.89 10.47
C VAL A 172 2.96 15.24 10.47
N LYS A 173 3.03 13.92 10.65
CA LYS A 173 4.31 13.17 10.52
C LYS A 173 4.75 13.05 9.06
N ARG A 174 3.84 12.66 8.16
CA ARG A 174 4.12 12.27 6.77
C ARG A 174 4.87 13.36 5.99
N GLY A 175 6.08 13.05 5.51
CA GLY A 175 6.96 13.97 4.78
C GLY A 175 7.68 15.02 5.64
N ASN A 176 7.41 15.05 6.95
CA ASN A 176 8.03 15.98 7.89
C ASN A 176 9.06 15.27 8.77
N TYR A 177 10.15 15.97 9.09
CA TYR A 177 11.32 15.42 9.78
C TYR A 177 11.96 16.46 10.69
N PHE A 178 12.95 16.05 11.48
CA PHE A 178 13.81 16.94 12.23
C PHE A 178 15.26 16.80 11.77
N ALA A 179 15.95 17.93 11.57
CA ALA A 179 17.31 17.97 11.07
C ALA A 179 18.30 18.16 12.21
N ILE A 180 19.28 17.26 12.31
CA ILE A 180 20.44 17.38 13.19
C ILE A 180 21.68 17.68 12.34
N GLY A 181 22.44 18.71 12.72
CA GLY A 181 23.63 19.17 12.00
C GLY A 181 23.32 19.89 10.68
N SER A 182 24.38 20.13 9.89
CA SER A 182 24.32 20.76 8.56
C SER A 182 25.01 19.87 7.52
N PRO A 183 24.48 19.74 6.29
CA PRO A 183 25.00 18.80 5.30
C PRO A 183 26.25 19.35 4.57
N THR A 184 27.38 19.37 5.26
CA THR A 184 28.68 19.87 4.75
C THR A 184 29.55 18.79 4.11
N ARG A 185 29.19 17.51 4.25
CA ARG A 185 30.01 16.34 3.85
C ARG A 185 29.36 15.47 2.76
N SER A 186 28.40 16.01 2.01
CA SER A 186 27.64 15.30 0.94
C SER A 186 27.00 13.96 1.36
N THR A 187 26.82 13.73 2.66
CA THR A 187 26.26 12.51 3.23
C THR A 187 25.17 12.88 4.23
N LEU A 188 24.03 12.18 4.15
CA LEU A 188 22.86 12.37 4.97
C LEU A 188 22.41 11.02 5.55
N LEU A 189 22.30 10.95 6.86
CA LEU A 189 21.81 9.77 7.59
C LEU A 189 20.30 9.92 7.85
N PHE A 190 19.57 8.82 7.91
CA PHE A 190 18.13 8.79 8.21
C PHE A 190 17.87 7.82 9.37
N CYS A 191 17.06 8.20 10.35
CA CYS A 191 16.69 7.33 11.48
C CYS A 191 15.32 7.70 12.06
N GLU A 192 14.73 6.87 12.92
CA GLU A 192 13.43 7.16 13.52
C GLU A 192 13.51 8.08 14.74
N GLY A 193 14.36 7.75 15.72
CA GLY A 193 14.44 8.46 17.00
C GLY A 193 15.41 9.65 17.02
N TYR A 194 15.09 10.69 17.79
CA TYR A 194 16.04 11.78 18.10
C TYR A 194 17.32 11.24 18.75
N ALA A 195 17.20 10.27 19.65
CA ALA A 195 18.33 9.70 20.40
C ALA A 195 19.30 8.95 19.46
N THR A 196 18.74 8.09 18.61
CA THR A 196 19.39 7.46 17.46
C THR A 196 20.13 8.52 16.62
N GLY A 197 19.44 9.58 16.22
CA GLY A 197 20.01 10.63 15.37
C GLY A 197 21.10 11.48 16.03
N ALA A 198 20.99 11.77 17.32
CA ALA A 198 22.02 12.46 18.08
C ALA A 198 23.29 11.59 18.20
N SER A 199 23.15 10.30 18.50
CA SER A 199 24.26 9.35 18.55
C SER A 199 24.97 9.22 17.19
N LEU A 200 24.20 9.13 16.09
CA LEU A 200 24.72 9.09 14.72
C LEU A 200 25.45 10.38 14.32
N HIS A 201 24.96 11.55 14.76
CA HIS A 201 25.63 12.83 14.55
C HIS A 201 26.90 12.97 15.39
N GLU A 202 26.89 12.56 16.66
CA GLU A 202 28.04 12.64 17.56
C GLU A 202 29.20 11.74 17.10
N CYS A 203 28.92 10.57 16.53
CA CYS A 203 29.97 9.65 16.07
C CYS A 203 30.54 10.00 14.67
N THR A 204 29.73 10.59 13.77
CA THR A 204 30.15 10.84 12.37
C THR A 204 30.32 12.32 11.98
N GLY A 205 29.60 13.24 12.64
CA GLY A 205 29.44 14.63 12.20
C GLY A 205 28.66 14.81 10.89
N HIS A 206 28.02 13.76 10.33
CA HIS A 206 27.12 13.91 9.18
C HIS A 206 25.77 14.52 9.59
N ALA A 207 25.06 15.13 8.65
CA ALA A 207 23.68 15.56 8.90
C ALA A 207 22.76 14.35 9.07
N VAL A 208 21.73 14.48 9.91
CA VAL A 208 20.75 13.40 10.16
C VAL A 208 19.32 13.91 10.03
N ALA A 209 18.49 13.15 9.32
CA ALA A 209 17.04 13.33 9.21
C ALA A 209 16.30 12.36 10.14
N VAL A 210 15.81 12.88 11.26
CA VAL A 210 14.98 12.15 12.23
C VAL A 210 13.54 12.12 11.71
N CYS A 211 13.07 10.92 11.34
CA CYS A 211 11.82 10.69 10.62
C CYS A 211 10.62 10.36 11.54
N PHE A 212 10.85 10.14 12.84
CA PHE A 212 9.84 9.88 13.88
C PHE A 212 8.99 8.60 13.74
N ASP A 213 9.10 7.87 12.64
CA ASP A 213 8.26 6.73 12.28
C ASP A 213 8.84 5.97 11.07
N ALA A 214 8.93 4.64 11.13
CA ALA A 214 9.35 3.74 10.06
C ALA A 214 8.68 4.06 8.71
N GLY A 215 7.35 4.14 8.68
CA GLY A 215 6.58 4.40 7.46
C GLY A 215 6.79 5.79 6.87
N ASN A 216 7.36 6.72 7.65
CA ASN A 216 7.69 8.07 7.19
C ASN A 216 9.10 8.18 6.56
N VAL A 217 10.02 7.26 6.84
CA VAL A 217 11.42 7.32 6.39
C VAL A 217 11.49 7.53 4.87
N LYS A 218 10.75 6.73 4.09
CA LYS A 218 10.70 6.83 2.63
C LYS A 218 10.19 8.17 2.12
N HIS A 219 9.14 8.74 2.73
CA HIS A 219 8.58 10.02 2.30
C HIS A 219 9.50 11.22 2.60
N VAL A 220 10.25 11.16 3.70
CA VAL A 220 11.33 12.13 3.98
C VAL A 220 12.49 11.95 3.00
N ALA A 221 12.83 10.70 2.65
CA ALA A 221 13.87 10.37 1.71
C ALA A 221 13.57 10.82 0.27
N GLU A 222 12.34 10.61 -0.23
CA GLU A 222 11.87 11.09 -1.54
C GLU A 222 12.06 12.61 -1.66
N ALA A 223 11.57 13.35 -0.67
CA ALA A 223 11.67 14.81 -0.65
C ALA A 223 13.12 15.28 -0.61
N LEU A 224 13.95 14.69 0.27
CA LEU A 224 15.35 15.10 0.41
C LEU A 224 16.23 14.67 -0.77
N ARG A 225 15.95 13.53 -1.43
CA ARG A 225 16.63 13.13 -2.68
C ARG A 225 16.39 14.14 -3.80
N ALA A 226 15.18 14.67 -3.91
CA ALA A 226 14.85 15.70 -4.91
C ALA A 226 15.59 17.03 -4.68
N LYS A 227 15.89 17.39 -3.42
CA LYS A 227 16.63 18.62 -3.06
C LYS A 227 18.16 18.45 -3.05
N CYS A 228 18.64 17.25 -2.72
CA CYS A 228 20.05 16.92 -2.58
C CYS A 228 20.43 15.67 -3.42
N PRO A 229 20.27 15.69 -4.76
CA PRO A 229 20.37 14.49 -5.59
C PRO A 229 21.75 13.82 -5.52
N ALA A 230 22.84 14.59 -5.36
CA ALA A 230 24.21 14.12 -5.35
C ALA A 230 24.72 13.62 -3.98
N PHE A 231 23.87 13.50 -2.96
CA PHE A 231 24.31 13.06 -1.62
C PHE A 231 24.26 11.54 -1.43
N THR A 232 25.24 10.99 -0.70
CA THR A 232 25.18 9.62 -0.17
C THR A 232 24.12 9.56 0.93
N PHE A 233 23.11 8.70 0.76
CA PHE A 233 22.05 8.49 1.75
C PHE A 233 22.28 7.17 2.48
N ILE A 234 22.33 7.22 3.81
CA ILE A 234 22.46 6.03 4.66
C ILE A 234 21.23 5.90 5.56
N PHE A 235 20.52 4.79 5.43
CA PHE A 235 19.31 4.50 6.19
C PHE A 235 19.67 3.67 7.43
N CYS A 236 19.59 4.32 8.58
CA CYS A 236 19.96 3.77 9.88
C CYS A 236 18.68 3.26 10.57
N GLY A 237 18.31 2.02 10.27
CA GLY A 237 17.14 1.35 10.85
C GLY A 237 17.46 0.72 12.20
N ASP A 238 16.47 0.73 13.10
CA ASP A 238 16.58 0.04 14.39
C ASP A 238 16.45 -1.48 14.17
N ASN A 239 17.16 -2.31 14.95
CA ASN A 239 17.18 -3.76 14.76
C ASN A 239 16.07 -4.46 15.58
N ASP A 240 14.81 -4.09 15.36
CA ASP A 240 13.69 -4.60 16.16
C ASP A 240 13.29 -6.06 15.83
N GLU A 241 12.64 -6.76 16.78
CA GLU A 241 12.23 -8.16 16.63
C GLU A 241 11.10 -8.39 15.60
N SER A 242 10.41 -7.33 15.18
CA SER A 242 9.33 -7.40 14.18
C SER A 242 9.82 -7.21 12.73
N GLY A 243 11.07 -6.77 12.54
CA GLY A 243 11.63 -6.46 11.22
C GLY A 243 11.22 -5.09 10.67
N THR A 244 10.57 -4.23 11.46
CA THR A 244 9.89 -3.02 10.96
C THR A 244 10.89 -1.91 10.61
N GLY A 245 11.78 -1.56 11.53
CA GLY A 245 12.81 -0.53 11.33
C GLY A 245 13.84 -0.93 10.26
N GLN A 246 14.19 -2.22 10.21
CA GLN A 246 15.04 -2.78 9.15
C GLN A 246 14.33 -2.71 7.79
N GLY A 247 13.08 -3.18 7.71
CA GLY A 247 12.28 -3.18 6.49
C GLY A 247 12.09 -1.80 5.89
N ALA A 248 11.76 -0.80 6.72
CA ALA A 248 11.63 0.59 6.29
C ALA A 248 12.96 1.20 5.79
N ALA A 249 14.09 0.84 6.41
CA ALA A 249 15.41 1.28 5.96
C ALA A 249 15.78 0.68 4.59
N TYR A 250 15.49 -0.61 4.36
CA TYR A 250 15.70 -1.25 3.05
C TYR A 250 14.74 -0.73 1.97
N GLU A 251 13.46 -0.50 2.29
CA GLU A 251 12.49 0.07 1.33
C GLU A 251 12.93 1.47 0.87
N ALA A 252 13.33 2.34 1.80
CA ALA A 252 13.79 3.68 1.48
C ALA A 252 15.11 3.66 0.67
N ALA A 253 16.08 2.80 1.04
CA ALA A 253 17.33 2.65 0.30
C ALA A 253 17.12 2.17 -1.14
N LEU A 254 16.22 1.22 -1.36
CA LEU A 254 15.84 0.72 -2.68
C LEU A 254 15.09 1.78 -3.50
N MET A 255 14.20 2.54 -2.87
CA MET A 255 13.35 3.55 -3.53
C MET A 255 14.14 4.75 -4.06
N VAL A 256 15.02 5.34 -3.26
CA VAL A 256 15.69 6.63 -3.61
C VAL A 256 17.18 6.50 -3.86
N GLY A 257 17.73 5.28 -3.80
CA GLY A 257 19.16 5.00 -3.86
C GLY A 257 19.86 5.37 -2.55
N GLY A 258 20.60 4.43 -1.98
CA GLY A 258 21.37 4.61 -0.75
C GLY A 258 21.95 3.30 -0.25
N SER A 259 22.40 3.28 1.00
CA SER A 259 22.83 2.06 1.69
C SER A 259 22.22 1.99 3.08
N VAL A 260 22.23 0.82 3.70
CA VAL A 260 21.55 0.55 4.97
C VAL A 260 22.58 0.25 6.05
N ALA A 261 22.35 0.74 7.26
CA ALA A 261 23.09 0.37 8.45
C ALA A 261 22.09 -0.05 9.54
N ILE A 262 22.35 -1.18 10.19
CA ILE A 262 21.51 -1.76 11.26
C ILE A 262 22.43 -2.09 12.45
N PRO A 263 22.03 -1.88 13.72
CA PRO A 263 22.80 -2.32 14.89
C PRO A 263 23.04 -3.84 14.88
N PRO A 264 24.22 -4.34 15.30
CA PRO A 264 24.59 -5.75 15.14
C PRO A 264 23.86 -6.73 16.07
N VAL A 265 23.05 -6.25 17.02
CA VAL A 265 22.30 -7.06 17.99
C VAL A 265 20.80 -6.76 17.84
N ALA A 266 19.98 -7.80 17.83
CA ALA A 266 18.52 -7.65 17.80
C ALA A 266 17.99 -7.01 19.09
N GLY A 267 16.89 -6.26 18.96
CA GLY A 267 16.28 -5.49 20.05
C GLY A 267 16.98 -4.15 20.38
N GLN A 268 17.89 -3.65 19.52
CA GLN A 268 18.64 -2.41 19.78
C GLN A 268 18.42 -1.31 18.73
N ASP A 269 18.33 -0.05 19.18
CA ASP A 269 18.56 1.15 18.38
C ASP A 269 20.08 1.55 18.38
N PHE A 270 20.51 2.45 17.50
CA PHE A 270 21.91 2.92 17.49
C PHE A 270 22.33 3.72 18.75
N ASN A 271 21.38 4.23 19.54
CA ASN A 271 21.68 4.83 20.84
C ASN A 271 21.90 3.76 21.91
N ASP A 272 21.26 2.61 21.85
CA ASP A 272 21.48 1.50 22.77
C ASP A 272 22.80 0.80 22.45
N LEU A 273 23.20 0.77 21.17
CA LEU A 273 24.57 0.44 20.75
C LEU A 273 25.59 1.46 21.29
N HIS A 274 25.30 2.77 21.22
CA HIS A 274 26.12 3.83 21.83
C HIS A 274 26.24 3.64 23.36
N GLN A 275 25.15 3.38 24.08
CA GLN A 275 25.19 3.19 25.53
C GLN A 275 25.93 1.92 25.96
N SER A 276 25.89 0.85 25.16
CA SER A 276 26.51 -0.44 25.51
C SER A 276 27.96 -0.61 25.01
N LYS A 277 28.35 0.05 23.91
CA LYS A 277 29.68 -0.10 23.28
C LYS A 277 30.39 1.21 22.93
N GLY A 278 29.75 2.36 23.11
CA GLY A 278 30.30 3.68 22.80
C GLY A 278 30.16 4.10 21.33
N LEU A 279 30.39 5.39 21.07
CA LEU A 279 30.26 6.01 19.73
C LEU A 279 31.17 5.38 18.66
N ALA A 280 32.27 4.73 19.05
CA ALA A 280 33.21 4.13 18.10
C ALA A 280 32.60 2.93 17.34
N GLU A 281 31.83 2.07 18.03
CA GLU A 281 31.14 0.94 17.39
C GLU A 281 30.05 1.44 16.43
N VAL A 282 29.25 2.42 16.87
CA VAL A 282 28.23 3.08 16.02
C VAL A 282 28.87 3.65 14.76
N LYS A 283 30.01 4.35 14.90
CA LYS A 283 30.76 4.91 13.78
C LYS A 283 31.19 3.82 12.78
N ALA A 284 31.74 2.70 13.27
CA ALA A 284 32.18 1.60 12.43
C ALA A 284 31.04 1.00 11.59
N CYS A 285 29.84 0.85 12.15
CA CYS A 285 28.66 0.41 11.41
C CYS A 285 28.29 1.37 10.25
N ILE A 286 28.38 2.69 10.46
CA ILE A 286 28.06 3.69 9.43
C ILE A 286 29.17 3.76 8.36
N GLU A 287 30.45 3.73 8.75
CA GLU A 287 31.58 3.76 7.81
C GLU A 287 31.64 2.48 6.94
N ALA A 288 31.19 1.33 7.46
CA ALA A 288 31.01 0.11 6.67
C ALA A 288 29.91 0.28 5.59
N ALA A 289 28.75 0.86 5.94
CA ALA A 289 27.68 1.12 4.97
C ALA A 289 28.08 2.15 3.90
N ILE A 290 28.82 3.21 4.28
CA ILE A 290 29.37 4.19 3.33
C ILE A 290 30.38 3.52 2.38
N SER A 291 31.26 2.66 2.89
CA SER A 291 32.24 1.93 2.08
C SER A 291 31.60 1.00 1.05
N GLN A 292 30.49 0.34 1.41
CA GLN A 292 29.70 -0.48 0.47
C GLN A 292 29.08 0.37 -0.66
N SER A 293 28.59 1.57 -0.34
CA SER A 293 28.08 2.51 -1.36
C SER A 293 29.17 2.95 -2.36
N ALA A 294 30.39 3.21 -1.89
CA ALA A 294 31.50 3.67 -2.72
C ALA A 294 32.03 2.58 -3.67
N ASN A 295 32.20 1.35 -3.18
CA ASN A 295 32.64 0.22 -4.01
C ASN A 295 31.62 -0.12 -5.11
N SER A 296 30.33 0.10 -4.85
CA SER A 296 29.26 -0.12 -5.84
C SER A 296 29.25 0.91 -6.96
N ALA A 297 29.86 2.09 -6.76
CA ALA A 297 29.95 3.17 -7.74
C ALA A 297 31.19 3.10 -8.64
N ASN A 298 32.24 2.37 -8.22
CA ASN A 298 33.54 2.30 -8.92
C ASN A 298 33.64 1.16 -9.97
N SER A 299 32.58 0.38 -10.21
CA SER A 299 32.57 -0.68 -11.22
C SER A 299 31.89 -0.22 -12.52
N ALA A 300 32.67 0.24 -13.50
CA ALA A 300 32.18 0.66 -14.82
C ALA A 300 33.30 0.64 -15.89
N PRO A 301 33.00 0.59 -17.19
CA PRO A 301 31.81 0.06 -17.86
C PRO A 301 32.14 -0.99 -18.95
N ILE A 302 31.12 -1.68 -19.49
CA ILE A 302 31.19 -2.28 -20.84
C ILE A 302 30.42 -1.36 -21.80
N SER A 303 30.94 -1.20 -23.02
CA SER A 303 30.57 -0.12 -23.94
C SER A 303 29.24 -0.31 -24.68
N LEU A 304 28.55 0.80 -24.93
CA LEU A 304 28.12 1.19 -26.29
C LEU A 304 28.11 2.72 -26.40
N SER A 305 28.20 3.27 -27.61
CA SER A 305 28.77 4.61 -27.87
C SER A 305 27.80 5.66 -28.43
N GLN A 306 27.88 6.88 -27.90
CA GLN A 306 27.72 8.22 -28.55
C GLN A 306 26.48 8.48 -29.44
N SER A 307 25.74 9.60 -29.35
CA SER A 307 25.85 10.88 -28.60
C SER A 307 24.42 11.48 -28.42
N CYS A 308 24.10 12.70 -27.96
CA CYS A 308 24.80 13.95 -27.56
C CYS A 308 23.90 14.67 -26.50
N SER A 309 24.24 15.65 -25.64
CA SER A 309 25.22 16.77 -25.63
C SER A 309 24.87 17.94 -26.57
N VAL A 310 24.68 19.21 -26.15
CA VAL A 310 24.62 19.88 -24.81
C VAL A 310 23.52 20.99 -24.87
N LEU A 311 23.14 21.70 -23.80
CA LEU A 311 23.69 23.03 -23.43
C LEU A 311 23.11 23.60 -22.11
N THR A 312 23.72 24.67 -21.57
CA THR A 312 23.48 25.25 -20.22
C THR A 312 23.44 26.78 -20.17
N SER A 313 22.66 27.33 -19.21
CA SER A 313 22.80 28.68 -18.59
C SER A 313 21.91 28.71 -17.32
N GLN A 314 22.26 29.17 -16.11
CA GLN A 314 23.14 30.21 -15.51
C GLN A 314 22.36 31.41 -14.93
N GLN A 315 22.67 31.74 -13.67
CA GLN A 315 22.39 33.01 -12.93
C GLN A 315 20.90 33.37 -12.61
N SER A 316 20.55 34.16 -11.59
CA SER A 316 21.17 34.41 -10.26
C SER A 316 20.23 35.24 -9.35
N ALA A 317 20.20 34.97 -8.03
CA ALA A 317 19.77 35.85 -6.91
C ALA A 317 18.33 36.45 -6.87
N GLY A 318 17.78 36.64 -5.66
CA GLY A 318 16.51 37.34 -5.41
C GLY A 318 15.87 37.01 -4.05
N SER A 319 15.53 38.02 -3.25
CA SER A 319 15.18 37.88 -1.81
C SER A 319 13.69 37.66 -1.50
N ALA A 320 13.43 36.66 -0.64
CA ALA A 320 12.41 36.57 0.43
C ALA A 320 11.08 37.36 0.37
N SER A 321 9.95 36.64 0.53
CA SER A 321 9.00 36.82 1.65
C SER A 321 7.81 35.84 1.58
N GLY A 322 7.04 35.70 2.68
CA GLY A 322 5.68 35.13 2.63
C GLY A 322 5.54 33.61 2.69
N ALA A 323 5.88 32.99 3.83
CA ALA A 323 5.51 31.59 4.08
C ALA A 323 3.98 31.42 4.06
N SER A 324 3.48 30.61 3.13
CA SER A 324 2.08 30.21 3.04
C SER A 324 2.03 28.70 2.88
N GLN A 325 1.31 28.05 3.80
CA GLN A 325 1.13 26.60 3.94
C GLN A 325 1.14 25.88 2.59
N GLU A 326 2.22 25.12 2.31
CA GLU A 326 2.55 24.63 0.97
C GLU A 326 1.45 23.78 0.33
N ARG A 327 0.55 24.45 -0.40
CA ARG A 327 -0.40 23.84 -1.33
C ARG A 327 0.36 23.06 -2.39
N ASN A 328 -0.05 21.81 -2.61
CA ASN A 328 0.56 20.98 -3.64
C ASN A 328 -0.03 21.36 -5.00
N LEU A 329 0.39 22.53 -5.50
CA LEU A 329 -0.12 23.10 -6.75
C LEU A 329 0.05 22.15 -7.94
N SER A 330 1.03 21.25 -7.93
CA SER A 330 1.15 20.20 -8.95
C SER A 330 -0.02 19.20 -8.93
N LYS A 331 -0.50 18.80 -7.73
CA LYS A 331 -1.72 17.97 -7.60
C LYS A 331 -2.98 18.76 -7.92
N GLU A 332 -3.04 20.04 -7.55
CA GLU A 332 -4.20 20.88 -7.82
C GLU A 332 -4.35 21.20 -9.32
N VAL A 333 -3.24 21.42 -10.04
CA VAL A 333 -3.20 21.51 -11.51
C VAL A 333 -3.62 20.20 -12.17
N ILE A 334 -3.21 19.04 -11.64
CA ILE A 334 -3.72 17.74 -12.10
C ILE A 334 -5.22 17.65 -11.89
N SER A 335 -5.72 17.95 -10.69
CA SER A 335 -7.15 17.87 -10.37
C SER A 335 -8.01 18.85 -11.17
N PHE A 336 -7.46 19.98 -11.60
CA PHE A 336 -8.12 20.93 -12.51
C PHE A 336 -8.18 20.36 -13.94
N ILE A 337 -7.10 19.78 -14.45
CA ILE A 337 -7.08 19.14 -15.77
C ILE A 337 -7.98 17.89 -15.79
N GLU A 338 -8.03 17.12 -14.70
CA GLU A 338 -8.92 15.96 -14.52
C GLU A 338 -10.41 16.36 -14.33
N SER A 339 -10.75 17.65 -14.19
CA SER A 339 -12.14 18.13 -14.01
C SER A 339 -12.79 18.73 -15.26
N ASP A 340 -12.30 18.38 -16.46
CA ASP A 340 -12.85 18.74 -17.78
C ASP A 340 -13.05 20.27 -18.06
N PRO A 341 -12.01 21.11 -17.88
CA PRO A 341 -12.06 22.53 -18.23
C PRO A 341 -11.86 22.77 -19.74
N ALA A 342 -12.67 23.68 -20.28
CA ALA A 342 -12.46 24.28 -21.60
C ALA A 342 -11.08 24.95 -21.72
N PRO A 343 -10.58 25.22 -22.95
CA PRO A 343 -9.24 25.78 -23.18
C PRO A 343 -8.95 27.03 -22.34
N PHE A 344 -7.90 26.96 -21.52
CA PHE A 344 -7.63 27.86 -20.39
C PHE A 344 -6.27 28.56 -20.51
N SER A 345 -6.15 29.76 -19.97
CA SER A 345 -4.87 30.45 -19.84
C SER A 345 -4.20 30.20 -18.50
N ASN A 346 -2.88 30.45 -18.45
CA ASN A 346 -2.13 30.56 -17.20
C ASN A 346 -2.81 31.48 -16.19
N ASN A 347 -3.46 32.58 -16.64
CA ASN A 347 -4.08 33.55 -15.73
C ASN A 347 -5.39 33.02 -15.13
N ASP A 348 -6.17 32.27 -15.89
CA ASP A 348 -7.41 31.65 -15.41
C ASP A 348 -7.07 30.61 -14.34
N LEU A 349 -6.07 29.77 -14.62
CA LEU A 349 -5.55 28.79 -13.66
C LEU A 349 -4.90 29.43 -12.42
N TYR A 350 -4.24 30.59 -12.56
CA TYR A 350 -3.77 31.36 -11.40
C TYR A 350 -4.92 31.96 -10.59
N SER A 351 -6.03 32.32 -11.22
CA SER A 351 -7.22 32.84 -10.54
C SER A 351 -7.94 31.73 -9.77
N GLU A 352 -8.25 30.62 -10.45
CA GLU A 352 -8.94 29.46 -9.90
C GLU A 352 -8.14 28.84 -8.75
N LEU A 353 -6.86 28.52 -8.98
CA LEU A 353 -5.97 28.04 -7.93
C LEU A 353 -5.51 29.15 -6.97
N CYS A 354 -6.06 30.37 -7.03
CA CYS A 354 -5.76 31.47 -6.12
C CYS A 354 -4.25 31.74 -5.93
N ALA A 355 -3.45 31.52 -6.98
CA ALA A 355 -1.99 31.58 -6.97
C ALA A 355 -1.53 33.03 -7.13
N ARG A 356 -1.13 33.64 -6.01
CA ARG A 356 -0.83 35.08 -5.93
C ARG A 356 0.67 35.38 -6.00
N THR A 357 1.55 34.50 -5.52
CA THR A 357 3.01 34.76 -5.50
C THR A 357 3.72 34.33 -6.80
N PRO A 358 4.90 34.89 -7.15
CA PRO A 358 5.69 34.45 -8.30
C PRO A 358 6.10 32.98 -8.24
N GLU A 359 6.32 32.44 -7.05
CA GLU A 359 6.74 31.06 -6.77
C GLU A 359 5.59 30.09 -7.04
N GLN A 360 4.37 30.42 -6.56
CA GLN A 360 3.15 29.67 -6.86
C GLN A 360 2.89 29.64 -8.37
N LYS A 361 3.02 30.80 -9.04
CA LYS A 361 2.92 30.92 -10.51
C LYS A 361 4.06 30.23 -11.27
N LYS A 362 5.21 29.96 -10.63
CA LYS A 362 6.31 29.16 -11.18
C LYS A 362 6.04 27.66 -11.00
N ALA A 363 5.53 27.24 -9.84
CA ALA A 363 5.13 25.85 -9.59
C ALA A 363 4.03 25.40 -10.55
N ILE A 364 3.01 26.23 -10.77
CA ILE A 364 1.93 25.94 -11.74
C ILE A 364 2.48 25.80 -13.17
N ARG A 365 3.36 26.70 -13.63
CA ARG A 365 3.99 26.57 -14.95
C ARG A 365 4.85 25.32 -15.07
N ASN A 366 5.65 25.00 -14.06
CA ASN A 366 6.42 23.74 -14.04
C ASN A 366 5.51 22.50 -14.10
N ALA A 367 4.32 22.55 -13.49
CA ALA A 367 3.34 21.47 -13.58
C ALA A 367 2.70 21.38 -14.98
N LEU A 368 2.38 22.51 -15.61
CA LEU A 368 1.88 22.56 -17.00
C LEU A 368 2.93 22.09 -18.02
N ASP A 369 4.17 22.60 -17.93
CA ASP A 369 5.31 22.14 -18.74
C ASP A 369 5.63 20.64 -18.51
N TYR A 370 5.18 20.04 -17.39
CA TYR A 370 5.22 18.60 -17.15
C TYR A 370 4.03 17.87 -17.81
N GLN A 371 2.80 18.37 -17.68
CA GLN A 371 1.61 17.75 -18.30
C GLN A 371 1.66 17.80 -19.83
N GLU A 372 2.25 18.86 -20.40
CA GLU A 372 2.56 18.94 -21.83
C GLU A 372 3.53 17.82 -22.27
N LYS A 373 4.57 17.55 -21.47
CA LYS A 373 5.50 16.42 -21.67
C LYS A 373 4.90 15.05 -21.38
N GLN A 374 3.71 14.97 -20.79
CA GLN A 374 2.94 13.73 -20.68
C GLN A 374 1.91 13.58 -21.81
N GLY A 375 1.73 14.61 -22.66
CA GLY A 375 0.74 14.61 -23.73
C GLY A 375 -0.70 14.86 -23.26
N ASN A 376 -0.92 15.32 -22.02
CA ASN A 376 -2.25 15.55 -21.46
C ASN A 376 -2.82 16.95 -21.80
N ILE A 377 -1.95 17.90 -22.16
CA ILE A 377 -2.31 19.26 -22.61
C ILE A 377 -1.35 19.69 -23.72
N ARG A 378 -1.74 20.67 -24.54
CA ARG A 378 -0.84 21.34 -25.51
C ARG A 378 -1.04 22.85 -25.48
N ARG A 379 -0.03 23.59 -25.94
CA ARG A 379 -0.12 25.05 -26.14
C ARG A 379 -0.99 25.36 -27.36
N ILE A 380 -1.81 26.40 -27.26
CA ILE A 380 -2.63 26.87 -28.37
C ILE A 380 -1.79 27.81 -29.25
N ASP A 381 -1.71 27.52 -30.55
CA ASP A 381 -0.93 28.32 -31.50
C ASP A 381 -1.36 29.79 -31.52
N GLY A 382 -0.37 30.67 -31.64
CA GLY A 382 -0.54 32.13 -31.57
C GLY A 382 -0.91 32.69 -30.18
N LYS A 383 -1.33 31.87 -29.21
CA LYS A 383 -1.82 32.33 -27.89
C LYS A 383 -0.85 31.96 -26.76
N ARG A 384 0.15 32.82 -26.54
CA ARG A 384 1.22 32.62 -25.56
C ARG A 384 0.70 32.39 -24.13
N GLY A 385 0.81 31.16 -23.64
CA GLY A 385 0.40 30.79 -22.29
C GLY A 385 -1.07 30.41 -22.15
N CYS A 386 -1.73 30.11 -23.27
CA CYS A 386 -3.00 29.39 -23.30
C CYS A 386 -2.77 27.92 -23.66
N TRP A 387 -3.59 27.05 -23.06
CA TRP A 387 -3.50 25.61 -23.15
C TRP A 387 -4.87 25.04 -23.50
N GLU A 388 -4.87 23.97 -24.27
CA GLU A 388 -6.03 23.11 -24.47
C GLU A 388 -5.71 21.72 -23.93
N ILE A 389 -6.71 21.05 -23.37
CA ILE A 389 -6.57 19.65 -22.98
C ILE A 389 -6.40 18.83 -24.25
N VAL A 390 -5.41 17.96 -24.25
CA VAL A 390 -5.28 16.92 -25.26
C VAL A 390 -6.07 15.74 -24.70
N GLU A 391 -7.34 15.67 -25.08
CA GLU A 391 -8.00 14.37 -25.11
C GLU A 391 -7.12 13.46 -25.99
N PRO A 392 -6.77 12.24 -25.55
CA PRO A 392 -6.18 11.28 -26.45
C PRO A 392 -7.17 11.08 -27.60
N ALA A 393 -6.75 11.40 -28.82
CA ALA A 393 -7.62 11.36 -30.00
C ALA A 393 -8.34 10.00 -30.01
N PRO A 394 -9.68 9.98 -30.15
CA PRO A 394 -10.46 8.77 -29.89
C PRO A 394 -9.95 7.64 -30.80
N GLU A 395 -9.29 6.67 -30.18
CA GLU A 395 -8.73 5.52 -30.90
C GLU A 395 -9.90 4.73 -31.49
N GLU A 396 -10.12 4.89 -32.80
CA GLU A 396 -11.15 4.17 -33.52
C GLU A 396 -10.87 2.67 -33.37
N MET A 397 -11.82 1.97 -32.76
CA MET A 397 -11.63 0.57 -32.36
C MET A 397 -11.48 -0.29 -33.61
N ASP A 398 -10.25 -0.70 -33.91
CA ASP A 398 -9.94 -1.56 -35.06
C ASP A 398 -10.51 -2.96 -34.86
N LEU A 399 -11.77 -3.12 -35.27
CA LEU A 399 -12.51 -4.38 -35.29
C LEU A 399 -12.00 -5.38 -36.34
N LEU A 400 -11.09 -4.98 -37.24
CA LEU A 400 -10.58 -5.82 -38.33
C LEU A 400 -9.27 -6.51 -37.96
N THR A 401 -8.42 -5.90 -37.12
CA THR A 401 -7.19 -6.52 -36.61
C THR A 401 -7.26 -6.97 -35.14
N ALA A 402 -8.37 -6.72 -34.44
CA ALA A 402 -8.56 -7.15 -33.05
C ALA A 402 -8.35 -8.66 -32.88
N ASP A 403 -7.43 -9.04 -32.00
CA ASP A 403 -7.24 -10.45 -31.65
C ASP A 403 -8.47 -10.96 -30.87
N THR A 404 -9.05 -12.04 -31.37
CA THR A 404 -10.24 -12.67 -30.80
C THR A 404 -9.93 -13.97 -30.07
N GLU A 405 -8.69 -14.50 -30.15
CA GLU A 405 -8.32 -15.73 -29.44
C GLU A 405 -8.30 -15.49 -27.91
N PRO A 406 -8.98 -16.34 -27.12
CA PRO A 406 -8.87 -16.29 -25.67
C PRO A 406 -7.48 -16.69 -25.18
N PHE A 407 -7.04 -16.08 -24.07
CA PHE A 407 -5.90 -16.56 -23.29
C PHE A 407 -6.19 -17.97 -22.78
N LYS A 408 -5.46 -18.95 -23.31
CA LYS A 408 -5.43 -20.33 -22.82
C LYS A 408 -4.71 -20.35 -21.47
N LEU A 409 -5.48 -20.15 -20.40
CA LEU A 409 -5.01 -20.06 -19.02
C LEU A 409 -5.67 -21.16 -18.19
N SER A 410 -4.87 -22.07 -17.63
CA SER A 410 -5.35 -23.13 -16.74
C SER A 410 -5.51 -22.60 -15.31
N LEU A 411 -6.75 -22.23 -14.96
CA LEU A 411 -7.15 -21.73 -13.65
C LEU A 411 -7.54 -22.91 -12.73
N PRO A 412 -7.07 -22.95 -11.47
CA PRO A 412 -7.44 -23.98 -10.50
C PRO A 412 -8.96 -24.14 -10.31
N LEU A 413 -9.37 -25.28 -9.75
CA LEU A 413 -10.78 -25.63 -9.47
C LEU A 413 -11.68 -25.78 -10.71
N GLU A 414 -11.09 -26.09 -11.86
CA GLU A 414 -11.75 -26.20 -13.18
C GLU A 414 -12.49 -24.90 -13.55
N ILE A 415 -11.95 -23.74 -13.16
CA ILE A 415 -12.61 -22.44 -13.44
C ILE A 415 -12.60 -22.13 -14.94
N SER A 416 -11.54 -22.51 -15.65
CA SER A 416 -11.38 -22.29 -17.11
C SER A 416 -12.47 -22.95 -17.96
N ASP A 417 -13.11 -24.01 -17.46
CA ASP A 417 -14.20 -24.70 -18.15
C ASP A 417 -15.47 -23.84 -18.25
N PHE A 418 -15.55 -22.78 -17.42
CA PHE A 418 -16.72 -21.90 -17.32
C PHE A 418 -16.46 -20.47 -17.78
N VAL A 419 -15.20 -20.01 -17.91
CA VAL A 419 -14.86 -18.60 -18.14
C VAL A 419 -13.82 -18.38 -19.23
N THR A 420 -14.06 -17.36 -20.05
CA THR A 420 -13.17 -16.91 -21.11
C THR A 420 -12.28 -15.78 -20.59
N VAL A 421 -10.97 -15.87 -20.79
CA VAL A 421 -10.00 -14.80 -20.49
C VAL A 421 -9.54 -14.17 -21.81
N ARG A 422 -9.51 -12.84 -21.92
CA ARG A 422 -9.09 -12.10 -23.12
C ARG A 422 -7.94 -11.12 -22.82
N PRO A 423 -7.20 -10.67 -23.85
CA PRO A 423 -6.30 -9.51 -23.77
C PRO A 423 -6.93 -8.31 -23.06
N GLY A 424 -6.12 -7.57 -22.28
CA GLY A 424 -6.58 -6.49 -21.41
C GLY A 424 -7.32 -6.96 -20.15
N GLY A 425 -7.53 -8.27 -19.98
CA GLY A 425 -8.33 -8.85 -18.91
C GLY A 425 -7.69 -8.75 -17.52
N ILE A 426 -8.51 -8.42 -16.52
CA ILE A 426 -8.15 -8.56 -15.10
C ILE A 426 -8.97 -9.69 -14.45
N ILE A 427 -8.27 -10.55 -13.71
CA ILE A 427 -8.80 -11.58 -12.82
C ILE A 427 -8.53 -11.13 -11.37
N LEU A 428 -9.58 -11.03 -10.55
CA LEU A 428 -9.46 -10.70 -9.12
C LEU A 428 -9.59 -11.96 -8.25
N VAL A 429 -8.57 -12.27 -7.46
CA VAL A 429 -8.54 -13.38 -6.50
C VAL A 429 -8.64 -12.81 -5.08
N SER A 430 -9.88 -12.47 -4.70
CA SER A 430 -10.18 -11.99 -3.35
C SER A 430 -10.12 -13.16 -2.37
N GLY A 431 -9.58 -12.98 -1.17
CA GLY A 431 -9.62 -14.06 -0.17
C GLY A 431 -9.27 -13.65 1.25
N SER A 432 -9.87 -14.33 2.23
CA SER A 432 -9.57 -14.09 3.64
C SER A 432 -8.13 -14.54 4.00
N SER A 433 -7.68 -14.23 5.21
CA SER A 433 -6.36 -14.63 5.70
C SER A 433 -6.19 -16.14 5.59
N ASN A 434 -5.05 -16.58 5.06
CA ASN A 434 -4.70 -17.99 4.84
C ASN A 434 -5.67 -18.80 3.94
N ALA A 435 -6.61 -18.17 3.23
CA ALA A 435 -7.55 -18.84 2.32
C ALA A 435 -6.92 -19.31 0.97
N GLY A 436 -5.61 -19.56 0.91
CA GLY A 436 -4.95 -20.14 -0.26
C GLY A 436 -4.65 -19.22 -1.45
N LYS A 437 -4.79 -17.89 -1.32
CA LYS A 437 -4.55 -16.90 -2.41
C LYS A 437 -3.24 -17.15 -3.19
N THR A 438 -2.10 -17.13 -2.50
CA THR A 438 -0.80 -17.42 -3.10
C THR A 438 -0.73 -18.79 -3.75
N VAL A 439 -1.31 -19.82 -3.11
CA VAL A 439 -1.30 -21.19 -3.67
C VAL A 439 -2.06 -21.23 -4.98
N PHE A 440 -3.15 -20.47 -5.11
CA PHE A 440 -3.88 -20.29 -6.38
C PHE A 440 -3.00 -19.62 -7.44
N LEU A 441 -2.38 -18.47 -7.12
CA LEU A 441 -1.53 -17.73 -8.06
C LEU A 441 -0.28 -18.54 -8.50
N LEU A 442 0.40 -19.19 -7.56
CA LEU A 442 1.53 -20.08 -7.86
C LEU A 442 1.09 -21.32 -8.63
N THR A 443 -0.11 -21.88 -8.39
CA THR A 443 -0.63 -22.99 -9.21
C THR A 443 -0.87 -22.55 -10.66
N VAL A 444 -1.35 -21.33 -10.90
CA VAL A 444 -1.48 -20.79 -12.28
C VAL A 444 -0.11 -20.68 -12.96
N ILE A 445 0.91 -20.18 -12.27
CA ILE A 445 2.29 -20.18 -12.79
C ILE A 445 2.76 -21.62 -13.07
N ARG A 446 2.53 -22.55 -12.15
CA ARG A 446 2.94 -23.95 -12.30
C ARG A 446 2.31 -24.60 -13.53
N SER A 447 1.02 -24.37 -13.78
CA SER A 447 0.35 -24.83 -15.01
C SER A 447 1.00 -24.24 -16.26
N LEU A 448 1.21 -22.92 -16.30
CA LEU A 448 1.88 -22.26 -17.44
C LEU A 448 3.30 -22.78 -17.68
N LEU A 449 4.05 -23.16 -16.64
CA LEU A 449 5.36 -23.80 -16.78
C LEU A 449 5.26 -25.26 -17.23
N ALA A 450 4.26 -26.01 -16.75
CA ALA A 450 4.01 -27.40 -17.17
C ALA A 450 3.61 -27.48 -18.65
N ASP A 451 2.78 -26.55 -19.13
CA ASP A 451 2.37 -26.44 -20.54
C ASP A 451 3.56 -26.14 -21.48
N THR A 452 4.70 -25.64 -20.96
CA THR A 452 5.92 -25.37 -21.74
C THR A 452 6.90 -26.55 -21.85
N ASN A 453 6.58 -27.72 -21.28
CA ASN A 453 7.48 -28.87 -21.29
C ASN A 453 7.34 -29.77 -22.54
N ILE A 454 8.45 -29.90 -23.29
CA ILE A 454 8.79 -31.06 -24.14
C ILE A 454 7.84 -31.33 -25.33
N ASN A 455 7.47 -30.30 -26.11
CA ASN A 455 7.15 -30.51 -27.54
C ASN A 455 7.41 -29.25 -28.39
N PRO A 456 8.39 -29.24 -29.31
CA PRO A 456 8.67 -28.07 -30.17
C PRO A 456 7.57 -27.75 -31.19
N ASN A 457 6.57 -28.62 -31.35
CA ASN A 457 5.48 -28.49 -32.32
C ASN A 457 4.11 -28.13 -31.70
N VAL A 458 3.99 -28.00 -30.38
CA VAL A 458 2.79 -27.39 -29.75
C VAL A 458 2.96 -25.88 -29.80
N ASN A 459 2.44 -25.28 -30.87
CA ASN A 459 2.78 -23.93 -31.33
C ASN A 459 2.04 -22.81 -30.53
N PRO A 460 2.71 -22.02 -29.68
CA PRO A 460 2.12 -20.86 -29.03
C PRO A 460 2.34 -19.64 -29.93
N SER A 461 1.35 -19.35 -30.77
CA SER A 461 1.35 -18.26 -31.78
C SER A 461 1.92 -16.94 -31.28
N PHE A 462 1.61 -16.56 -30.03
CA PHE A 462 2.02 -15.31 -29.42
C PHE A 462 3.49 -15.26 -28.95
N LEU A 463 4.05 -16.37 -28.46
CA LEU A 463 5.42 -16.40 -27.92
C LEU A 463 6.53 -16.28 -28.99
N ARG A 464 6.17 -16.39 -30.29
CA ARG A 464 7.12 -16.25 -31.41
C ARG A 464 7.34 -14.82 -31.92
N LYS A 465 6.56 -13.81 -31.47
CA LYS A 465 6.60 -12.44 -32.02
C LYS A 465 7.18 -11.39 -31.06
N ARG A 466 8.43 -11.58 -30.64
CA ARG A 466 9.46 -10.54 -30.45
C ARG A 466 10.78 -11.21 -30.05
N GLU A 467 11.85 -10.84 -30.73
CA GLU A 467 13.20 -11.05 -30.24
C GLU A 467 13.47 -10.08 -29.06
N GLU A 468 14.51 -10.37 -28.27
CA GLU A 468 15.00 -9.54 -27.15
C GLU A 468 14.08 -9.35 -25.93
N GLY A 469 14.21 -10.28 -24.97
CA GLY A 469 14.84 -9.87 -23.71
C GLY A 469 13.97 -9.48 -22.50
N LEU A 470 12.64 -9.65 -22.53
CA LEU A 470 11.79 -9.48 -21.34
C LEU A 470 10.93 -10.73 -21.07
N LYS A 471 10.89 -11.19 -19.81
CA LYS A 471 10.09 -12.36 -19.42
C LYS A 471 8.60 -11.99 -19.44
N ASN A 472 7.82 -12.70 -20.26
CA ASN A 472 6.39 -12.46 -20.43
C ASN A 472 5.53 -12.89 -19.22
N LEU A 473 6.13 -13.51 -18.20
CA LEU A 473 5.47 -13.91 -16.95
C LEU A 473 6.10 -13.18 -15.76
N LEU A 474 5.32 -12.29 -15.14
CA LEU A 474 5.75 -11.40 -14.05
C LEU A 474 4.99 -11.73 -12.77
N TYR A 475 5.68 -11.83 -11.64
CA TYR A 475 5.10 -12.02 -10.31
C TYR A 475 5.59 -10.91 -9.37
N LEU A 476 4.65 -10.07 -8.93
CA LEU A 476 4.86 -8.94 -8.03
C LEU A 476 4.43 -9.34 -6.61
N ASN A 477 5.38 -9.43 -5.69
CA ASN A 477 5.19 -9.89 -4.31
C ASN A 477 5.29 -8.72 -3.33
N SER A 478 4.30 -8.55 -2.45
CA SER A 478 4.28 -7.47 -1.45
C SER A 478 4.51 -7.93 -0.01
N GLU A 479 4.20 -9.19 0.32
CA GLU A 479 4.12 -9.67 1.72
C GLU A 479 5.20 -10.69 2.09
N MET A 480 5.54 -11.62 1.20
CA MET A 480 6.37 -12.78 1.57
C MET A 480 7.86 -12.52 1.50
N SER A 481 8.62 -13.14 2.39
CA SER A 481 10.09 -13.20 2.26
C SER A 481 10.52 -14.04 1.05
N ARG A 482 11.72 -13.78 0.51
CA ARG A 482 12.30 -14.56 -0.59
C ARG A 482 12.49 -16.03 -0.20
N GLN A 483 12.85 -16.27 1.06
CA GLN A 483 13.00 -17.58 1.67
C GLN A 483 11.67 -18.34 1.73
N GLU A 484 10.60 -17.66 2.12
CA GLU A 484 9.24 -18.23 2.13
C GLU A 484 8.75 -18.54 0.72
N LEU A 485 8.93 -17.64 -0.24
CA LEU A 485 8.54 -17.89 -1.63
C LEU A 485 9.29 -19.09 -2.22
N VAL A 486 10.59 -19.24 -1.93
CA VAL A 486 11.37 -20.43 -2.28
C VAL A 486 10.85 -21.69 -1.59
N ALA A 487 10.42 -21.62 -0.33
CA ALA A 487 9.80 -22.74 0.38
C ALA A 487 8.44 -23.13 -0.22
N ARG A 488 7.60 -22.15 -0.59
CA ARG A 488 6.29 -22.35 -1.23
C ARG A 488 6.41 -22.90 -2.66
N ILE A 489 7.48 -22.59 -3.39
CA ILE A 489 7.78 -23.27 -4.68
C ILE A 489 8.20 -24.72 -4.43
N ARG A 490 9.10 -24.96 -3.47
CA ARG A 490 9.57 -26.32 -3.12
C ARG A 490 8.47 -27.23 -2.59
N SER A 491 7.46 -26.72 -1.89
CA SER A 491 6.33 -27.53 -1.40
C SER A 491 5.44 -28.07 -2.52
N PHE A 492 5.46 -27.49 -3.73
CA PHE A 492 4.84 -28.13 -4.90
C PHE A 492 5.59 -29.38 -5.40
N GLY A 493 6.85 -29.57 -4.98
CA GLY A 493 7.80 -30.56 -5.50
C GLY A 493 8.69 -30.04 -6.64
N ASP A 494 8.69 -28.73 -6.91
CA ASP A 494 9.41 -28.12 -8.04
C ASP A 494 10.74 -27.48 -7.63
N ASP A 495 11.67 -27.39 -8.58
CA ASP A 495 12.92 -26.64 -8.43
C ASP A 495 12.72 -25.13 -8.76
N PRO A 496 12.96 -24.21 -7.82
CA PRO A 496 12.94 -22.77 -8.08
C PRO A 496 13.86 -22.32 -9.23
N ALA A 497 14.95 -23.05 -9.53
CA ALA A 497 15.85 -22.72 -10.64
C ALA A 497 15.21 -22.92 -12.03
N ILE A 498 14.10 -23.67 -12.12
CA ILE A 498 13.26 -23.73 -13.32
C ILE A 498 12.37 -22.48 -13.37
N TRP A 499 11.68 -22.16 -12.28
CA TRP A 499 10.74 -21.04 -12.21
C TRP A 499 11.43 -19.70 -12.55
N VAL A 500 12.60 -19.42 -11.98
CA VAL A 500 13.31 -18.14 -12.21
C VAL A 500 13.87 -17.97 -13.63
N LYS A 501 13.91 -19.02 -14.47
CA LYS A 501 14.26 -18.86 -15.90
C LYS A 501 13.14 -18.16 -16.67
N HIS A 502 11.89 -18.55 -16.40
CA HIS A 502 10.71 -18.14 -17.16
C HIS A 502 9.89 -17.04 -16.48
N VAL A 503 9.96 -16.94 -15.14
CA VAL A 503 9.27 -15.93 -14.32
C VAL A 503 10.23 -14.80 -13.93
N SER A 504 9.76 -13.56 -13.98
CA SER A 504 10.37 -12.43 -13.26
C SER A 504 9.68 -12.26 -11.91
N PHE A 505 10.42 -12.47 -10.83
CA PHE A 505 9.95 -12.20 -9.46
C PHE A 505 10.44 -10.81 -9.02
N ILE A 506 9.54 -9.94 -8.58
CA ILE A 506 9.86 -8.58 -8.11
C ILE A 506 9.14 -8.31 -6.79
N GLU A 507 9.87 -7.73 -5.85
CA GLU A 507 9.42 -7.37 -4.50
C GLU A 507 8.91 -5.91 -4.52
N ARG A 508 7.62 -5.69 -4.22
CA ARG A 508 6.94 -4.39 -4.39
C ARG A 508 5.60 -4.29 -3.66
N SER A 509 5.43 -3.23 -2.85
CA SER A 509 4.21 -2.92 -2.09
C SER A 509 3.26 -1.92 -2.79
N HIS A 510 3.74 -1.07 -3.70
CA HIS A 510 2.94 0.00 -4.32
C HIS A 510 3.29 0.31 -5.78
N SER A 511 2.45 1.12 -6.44
CA SER A 511 2.65 1.62 -7.81
C SER A 511 2.99 0.51 -8.82
N PHE A 512 2.17 -0.54 -8.82
CA PHE A 512 2.30 -1.72 -9.67
C PHE A 512 2.11 -1.39 -11.17
N ASP A 513 1.32 -0.36 -11.47
CA ASP A 513 1.10 0.26 -12.79
C ASP A 513 2.38 0.65 -13.54
N ARG A 514 3.49 0.84 -12.81
CA ARG A 514 4.81 1.20 -13.36
C ARG A 514 5.69 0.00 -13.73
N VAL A 515 5.26 -1.22 -13.41
CA VAL A 515 6.06 -2.46 -13.55
C VAL A 515 5.29 -3.57 -14.27
N VAL A 516 3.95 -3.55 -14.23
CA VAL A 516 3.08 -4.40 -15.06
C VAL A 516 3.54 -4.34 -16.53
N ASN A 517 3.84 -5.52 -17.08
CA ASN A 517 4.15 -5.70 -18.50
C ASN A 517 2.84 -5.57 -19.32
N PRO A 518 2.71 -4.57 -20.22
CA PRO A 518 1.51 -4.36 -21.01
C PRO A 518 1.07 -5.54 -21.86
N ASP A 519 2.00 -6.38 -22.30
CA ASP A 519 1.78 -7.50 -23.22
C ASP A 519 2.00 -8.88 -22.55
N GLY A 520 2.25 -8.90 -21.23
CA GLY A 520 2.56 -10.10 -20.46
C GLY A 520 1.44 -10.60 -19.54
N ILE A 521 1.70 -11.73 -18.87
CA ILE A 521 0.88 -12.26 -17.78
C ILE A 521 1.47 -11.72 -16.47
N ASN A 522 0.68 -10.93 -15.75
CA ASN A 522 1.10 -10.25 -14.53
C ASN A 522 0.36 -10.82 -13.32
N LEU A 523 1.06 -11.35 -12.33
CA LEU A 523 0.49 -11.81 -11.07
C LEU A 523 0.90 -10.85 -9.95
N ILE A 524 -0.05 -10.48 -9.09
CA ILE A 524 0.17 -9.55 -7.97
C ILE A 524 -0.30 -10.23 -6.67
N ASP A 525 0.64 -10.55 -5.79
CA ASP A 525 0.43 -11.35 -4.58
C ASP A 525 1.00 -10.62 -3.34
N PHE A 526 0.22 -9.76 -2.67
CA PHE A 526 -1.14 -9.30 -3.02
C PHE A 526 -1.16 -7.78 -3.27
N LEU A 527 -2.23 -7.26 -3.88
CA LEU A 527 -2.40 -5.81 -4.02
C LEU A 527 -2.69 -5.21 -2.63
N GLU A 528 -1.62 -4.70 -2.01
CA GLU A 528 -1.67 -4.06 -0.70
C GLU A 528 -2.37 -2.70 -0.81
N VAL A 529 -3.40 -2.49 0.00
CA VAL A 529 -4.14 -1.22 0.07
C VAL A 529 -4.34 -0.87 1.53
N ASN A 530 -3.63 0.13 2.03
CA ASN A 530 -3.50 0.40 3.46
C ASN A 530 -4.56 1.35 4.00
N GLU A 531 -4.18 2.54 4.47
CA GLU A 531 -5.13 3.52 5.05
C GLU A 531 -6.09 4.04 3.98
N ASP A 532 -5.59 4.26 2.76
CA ASP A 532 -6.34 4.71 1.59
C ASP A 532 -7.13 3.57 0.89
N PHE A 533 -7.87 2.75 1.64
CA PHE A 533 -8.57 1.56 1.11
C PHE A 533 -9.55 1.88 -0.04
N TYR A 534 -10.11 3.09 -0.06
CA TYR A 534 -10.99 3.60 -1.12
C TYR A 534 -10.27 3.73 -2.48
N MET A 535 -8.93 3.84 -2.51
CA MET A 535 -8.15 3.91 -3.76
C MET A 535 -7.96 2.56 -4.45
N ALA A 536 -8.38 1.44 -3.86
CA ALA A 536 -8.23 0.10 -4.43
C ALA A 536 -8.79 0.00 -5.88
N GLY A 537 -9.97 0.57 -6.13
CA GLY A 537 -10.56 0.62 -7.47
C GLY A 537 -9.72 1.44 -8.47
N LYS A 538 -9.12 2.56 -8.03
CA LYS A 538 -8.20 3.36 -8.87
C LYS A 538 -6.93 2.58 -9.18
N PHE A 539 -6.31 1.91 -8.23
CA PHE A 539 -5.10 1.10 -8.50
C PHE A 539 -5.36 -0.03 -9.50
N ILE A 540 -6.51 -0.72 -9.40
CA ILE A 540 -6.91 -1.74 -10.38
C ILE A 540 -7.21 -1.10 -11.76
N ALA A 541 -7.80 0.10 -11.80
CA ALA A 541 -8.03 0.83 -13.05
C ALA A 541 -6.73 1.35 -13.70
N ASP A 542 -5.75 1.76 -12.90
CA ASP A 542 -4.45 2.23 -13.40
C ASP A 542 -3.61 1.06 -13.93
N ILE A 543 -3.71 -0.13 -13.32
CA ILE A 543 -3.20 -1.39 -13.89
C ILE A 543 -3.94 -1.73 -15.20
N HIS A 544 -5.27 -1.67 -15.23
CA HIS A 544 -6.07 -1.97 -16.44
C HIS A 544 -5.70 -1.04 -17.61
N ARG A 545 -5.43 0.24 -17.36
CA ARG A 545 -5.03 1.21 -18.41
C ARG A 545 -3.61 0.96 -18.94
N LYS A 546 -2.83 0.06 -18.32
CA LYS A 546 -1.49 -0.33 -18.77
C LYS A 546 -1.45 -1.64 -19.54
N LEU A 547 -2.48 -2.48 -19.44
CA LEU A 547 -2.59 -3.70 -20.24
C LEU A 547 -2.98 -3.34 -21.68
N ARG A 548 -2.25 -3.91 -22.66
CA ARG A 548 -2.59 -3.90 -24.08
C ARG A 548 -2.93 -5.32 -24.52
N ALA A 549 -1.94 -6.14 -24.88
CA ALA A 549 -2.17 -7.55 -25.19
C ALA A 549 -2.18 -8.46 -23.94
N GLY A 550 -1.63 -8.00 -22.82
CA GLY A 550 -1.43 -8.78 -21.60
C GLY A 550 -2.66 -8.90 -20.69
N ILE A 551 -2.48 -9.60 -19.56
CA ILE A 551 -3.50 -9.79 -18.51
C ILE A 551 -2.91 -9.55 -17.12
N ALA A 552 -3.77 -9.31 -16.12
CA ALA A 552 -3.37 -9.26 -14.71
C ALA A 552 -4.23 -10.15 -13.80
N ILE A 553 -3.59 -10.89 -12.91
CA ILE A 553 -4.20 -11.72 -11.86
C ILE A 553 -3.84 -11.09 -10.51
N ILE A 554 -4.81 -10.48 -9.87
CA ILE A 554 -4.61 -9.64 -8.69
C ILE A 554 -5.18 -10.36 -7.46
N ALA A 555 -4.32 -10.79 -6.54
CA ALA A 555 -4.77 -11.25 -5.23
C ALA A 555 -5.14 -10.04 -4.34
N MET A 556 -6.20 -10.16 -3.55
CA MET A 556 -6.59 -9.14 -2.58
C MET A 556 -7.12 -9.75 -1.28
N GLN A 557 -6.86 -9.07 -0.16
CA GLN A 557 -7.44 -9.43 1.13
C GLN A 557 -8.93 -9.05 1.21
N LYS A 558 -9.75 -9.90 1.83
CA LYS A 558 -11.17 -9.61 2.18
C LYS A 558 -11.53 -10.13 3.58
N LYS A 559 -12.70 -9.73 4.10
CA LYS A 559 -13.29 -10.35 5.30
C LYS A 559 -13.94 -11.70 4.95
N GLN A 560 -13.86 -12.67 5.85
CA GLN A 560 -14.41 -14.03 5.65
C GLN A 560 -15.94 -13.94 5.49
N GLY A 561 -16.52 -14.64 4.50
CA GLY A 561 -17.95 -14.57 4.18
C GLY A 561 -18.43 -13.33 3.41
N HIS A 562 -17.58 -12.31 3.22
CA HIS A 562 -17.93 -11.12 2.41
C HIS A 562 -17.64 -11.33 0.91
N ASP A 563 -18.43 -10.69 0.06
CA ASP A 563 -18.30 -10.78 -1.41
C ASP A 563 -17.32 -9.79 -2.04
N TYR A 564 -16.93 -8.72 -1.33
CA TYR A 564 -16.01 -7.69 -1.83
C TYR A 564 -14.62 -7.74 -1.19
N ALA A 565 -13.59 -7.32 -1.94
CA ALA A 565 -12.24 -7.11 -1.44
C ALA A 565 -12.14 -5.86 -0.54
N LYS A 566 -11.00 -5.69 0.16
CA LYS A 566 -10.67 -4.44 0.86
C LYS A 566 -10.68 -3.28 -0.15
N GLY A 567 -11.57 -2.31 0.08
CA GLY A 567 -11.88 -1.24 -0.89
C GLY A 567 -13.30 -1.30 -1.47
N GLY A 568 -14.06 -2.38 -1.21
CA GLY A 568 -15.49 -2.45 -1.53
C GLY A 568 -15.81 -2.70 -3.00
N GLU A 569 -17.04 -2.35 -3.40
CA GLU A 569 -17.62 -2.72 -4.70
C GLU A 569 -16.83 -2.18 -5.91
N MET A 570 -16.18 -1.01 -5.78
CA MET A 570 -15.32 -0.42 -6.82
C MET A 570 -14.17 -1.35 -7.26
N THR A 571 -13.71 -2.26 -6.37
CA THR A 571 -12.69 -3.26 -6.74
C THR A 571 -13.16 -4.22 -7.83
N LEU A 572 -14.47 -4.40 -8.00
CA LEU A 572 -15.05 -5.28 -9.00
C LEU A 572 -15.27 -4.62 -10.36
N GLU A 573 -15.19 -3.29 -10.54
CA GLU A 573 -15.59 -2.63 -11.80
C GLU A 573 -14.86 -3.19 -13.04
N LYS A 574 -13.52 -3.10 -13.01
CA LYS A 574 -12.61 -3.42 -14.11
C LYS A 574 -12.38 -4.94 -14.30
N PRO A 575 -12.26 -5.77 -13.24
CA PRO A 575 -12.16 -7.22 -13.40
C PRO A 575 -13.24 -7.83 -14.29
N ARG A 576 -12.81 -8.76 -15.16
CA ARG A 576 -13.67 -9.58 -16.03
C ARG A 576 -14.12 -10.83 -15.29
N LEU A 577 -13.21 -11.41 -14.50
CA LEU A 577 -13.45 -12.49 -13.56
C LEU A 577 -13.12 -12.00 -12.14
N ALA A 578 -13.95 -12.32 -11.17
CA ALA A 578 -13.65 -12.20 -9.75
C ALA A 578 -14.07 -13.46 -9.01
N ILE A 579 -13.17 -13.96 -8.17
CA ILE A 579 -13.39 -15.12 -7.30
C ILE A 579 -13.05 -14.78 -5.86
N ASN A 580 -13.72 -15.45 -4.94
CA ASN A 580 -13.62 -15.26 -3.50
C ASN A 580 -13.25 -16.57 -2.82
N LEU A 581 -12.05 -16.62 -2.24
CA LEU A 581 -11.55 -17.74 -1.45
C LEU A 581 -11.81 -17.50 0.04
N ASP A 582 -12.37 -18.49 0.74
CA ASP A 582 -12.57 -18.46 2.18
C ASP A 582 -12.18 -19.79 2.84
N ARG A 583 -11.89 -19.72 4.14
CA ARG A 583 -11.72 -20.89 5.00
C ARG A 583 -13.09 -21.46 5.40
N ASN A 584 -13.23 -22.78 5.37
CA ASN A 584 -14.40 -23.54 5.81
C ASN A 584 -13.95 -24.57 6.87
N GLU A 585 -13.17 -24.12 7.85
CA GLU A 585 -12.58 -24.95 8.91
C GLU A 585 -13.66 -25.70 9.71
N PRO A 586 -13.45 -27.00 10.07
CA PRO A 586 -12.28 -27.84 9.81
C PRO A 586 -12.28 -28.57 8.46
N HIS A 587 -13.18 -28.23 7.53
CA HIS A 587 -13.44 -28.97 6.28
C HIS A 587 -12.66 -28.45 5.05
N GLY A 588 -11.60 -27.66 5.25
CA GLY A 588 -10.83 -27.05 4.17
C GLY A 588 -11.32 -25.64 3.80
N PHE A 589 -11.63 -25.42 2.53
CA PHE A 589 -11.84 -24.10 1.93
C PHE A 589 -13.04 -24.06 0.98
N THR A 590 -13.48 -22.85 0.66
CA THR A 590 -14.55 -22.52 -0.27
C THR A 590 -14.07 -21.51 -1.30
N CYS A 591 -14.32 -21.77 -2.59
CA CYS A 591 -14.22 -20.78 -3.65
C CYS A 591 -15.62 -20.38 -4.11
N LYS A 592 -15.88 -19.08 -4.30
CA LYS A 592 -17.11 -18.54 -4.90
C LYS A 592 -16.77 -17.71 -6.13
N ILE A 593 -17.47 -17.89 -7.24
CA ILE A 593 -17.39 -16.95 -8.38
C ILE A 593 -18.26 -15.75 -8.02
N THR A 594 -17.67 -14.58 -7.80
CA THR A 594 -18.39 -13.34 -7.47
C THR A 594 -18.66 -12.47 -8.68
N LYS A 595 -17.89 -12.62 -9.76
CA LYS A 595 -18.15 -11.98 -11.06
C LYS A 595 -17.59 -12.80 -12.21
N ALA A 596 -18.34 -12.92 -13.30
CA ALA A 596 -17.84 -13.44 -14.57
C ALA A 596 -18.56 -12.71 -15.72
N LYS A 597 -17.84 -11.84 -16.44
CA LYS A 597 -18.37 -11.06 -17.57
C LYS A 597 -18.42 -11.85 -18.88
N GLU A 598 -17.57 -12.86 -19.02
CA GLU A 598 -17.45 -13.68 -20.22
C GLU A 598 -17.40 -15.15 -19.78
N SER A 599 -18.56 -15.80 -19.74
CA SER A 599 -18.65 -17.25 -19.56
C SER A 599 -18.46 -17.98 -20.89
N VAL A 600 -18.07 -19.25 -20.83
CA VAL A 600 -18.03 -20.13 -22.02
C VAL A 600 -19.44 -20.43 -22.53
N ASP A 601 -20.41 -20.50 -21.61
CA ASP A 601 -21.85 -20.63 -21.88
C ASP A 601 -22.58 -19.44 -21.26
N PHE A 602 -23.19 -18.58 -22.08
CA PHE A 602 -23.96 -17.42 -21.63
C PHE A 602 -25.39 -17.77 -21.19
N THR A 603 -25.88 -18.99 -21.45
CA THR A 603 -27.20 -19.44 -20.97
C THR A 603 -27.17 -19.86 -19.49
N ARG A 604 -25.99 -20.18 -18.97
CA ARG A 604 -25.77 -20.57 -17.56
C ARG A 604 -25.14 -19.45 -16.76
N ASN A 605 -25.92 -18.84 -15.87
CA ASN A 605 -25.35 -17.95 -14.86
C ASN A 605 -24.51 -18.75 -13.86
N ILE A 606 -23.20 -18.51 -13.87
CA ILE A 606 -22.21 -19.08 -12.93
C ILE A 606 -21.88 -18.16 -11.75
N GLN A 607 -22.34 -16.90 -11.77
CA GLN A 607 -22.08 -15.95 -10.68
C GLN A 607 -22.88 -16.34 -9.43
N GLY A 608 -22.20 -16.44 -8.30
CA GLY A 608 -22.74 -16.97 -7.05
C GLY A 608 -22.54 -18.48 -6.86
N MET A 609 -22.07 -19.23 -7.87
CA MET A 609 -21.69 -20.62 -7.67
C MET A 609 -20.50 -20.75 -6.73
N THR A 610 -20.50 -21.82 -5.93
CA THR A 610 -19.46 -22.17 -4.97
C THR A 610 -18.90 -23.56 -5.24
N ARG A 611 -17.64 -23.77 -4.87
CA ARG A 611 -16.96 -25.06 -4.89
C ARG A 611 -16.09 -25.22 -3.66
N ASP A 612 -16.19 -26.38 -3.04
CA ASP A 612 -15.47 -26.70 -1.82
C ASP A 612 -14.16 -27.41 -2.20
N PHE A 613 -13.06 -27.13 -1.49
CA PHE A 613 -11.73 -27.65 -1.84
C PHE A 613 -10.80 -27.80 -0.63
N VAL A 614 -9.74 -28.58 -0.78
CA VAL A 614 -8.62 -28.69 0.17
C VAL A 614 -7.30 -28.31 -0.49
N ILE A 615 -6.32 -27.95 0.34
CA ILE A 615 -4.92 -27.78 -0.07
C ILE A 615 -4.14 -28.89 0.63
N THR A 616 -3.42 -29.72 -0.12
CA THR A 616 -2.58 -30.78 0.45
C THR A 616 -1.26 -30.24 0.99
N SER A 617 -0.53 -31.07 1.75
CA SER A 617 0.85 -30.79 2.18
C SER A 617 1.76 -30.37 1.02
N ASN A 618 1.60 -31.03 -0.13
CA ASN A 618 2.36 -30.73 -1.37
C ASN A 618 1.74 -29.57 -2.19
N SER A 619 1.08 -28.63 -1.50
CA SER A 619 0.43 -27.42 -2.03
C SER A 619 -0.59 -27.61 -3.16
N ARG A 620 -1.09 -28.84 -3.40
CA ARG A 620 -2.07 -29.09 -4.47
C ARG A 620 -3.47 -28.67 -4.02
N ILE A 621 -4.13 -27.86 -4.84
CA ILE A 621 -5.56 -27.53 -4.71
C ILE A 621 -6.37 -28.71 -5.28
N LEU A 622 -7.17 -29.38 -4.44
CA LEU A 622 -8.03 -30.51 -4.83
C LEU A 622 -9.51 -30.22 -4.52
N PRO A 623 -10.44 -30.39 -5.48
CA PRO A 623 -11.85 -30.12 -5.26
C PRO A 623 -12.53 -31.22 -4.43
N LEU A 624 -13.35 -30.82 -3.46
CA LEU A 624 -14.25 -31.68 -2.66
C LEU A 624 -15.67 -31.78 -3.24
N SER A 625 -16.04 -30.88 -4.15
CA SER A 625 -17.37 -30.81 -4.75
C SER A 625 -17.31 -30.45 -6.23
N LYS A 626 -18.44 -30.59 -6.94
CA LYS A 626 -18.70 -29.86 -8.19
C LYS A 626 -18.99 -28.39 -7.88
N TRP A 627 -19.01 -27.52 -8.89
CA TRP A 627 -19.58 -26.17 -8.76
C TRP A 627 -21.10 -26.25 -8.49
N ARG A 628 -21.58 -25.50 -7.50
CA ARG A 628 -22.98 -25.53 -7.03
C ARG A 628 -23.38 -24.23 -6.33
N PHE A 629 -24.64 -23.83 -6.47
CA PHE A 629 -25.25 -22.84 -5.58
C PHE A 629 -25.48 -23.45 -4.20
N VAL A 630 -25.15 -22.71 -3.14
CA VAL A 630 -25.27 -23.16 -1.74
C VAL A 630 -25.77 -22.02 -0.87
N ASN A 631 -26.96 -22.16 -0.31
CA ASN A 631 -27.47 -21.30 0.76
C ASN A 631 -26.99 -21.77 2.15
N GLU A 632 -27.25 -20.98 3.20
CA GLU A 632 -26.75 -21.28 4.56
C GLU A 632 -27.25 -22.61 5.12
N LYS A 633 -28.52 -22.98 4.87
CA LYS A 633 -29.09 -24.27 5.29
C LYS A 633 -28.40 -25.44 4.58
N GLN A 634 -28.12 -25.31 3.29
CA GLN A 634 -27.35 -26.29 2.52
C GLN A 634 -25.89 -26.35 3.01
N ARG A 635 -25.25 -25.21 3.33
CA ARG A 635 -23.88 -25.15 3.86
C ARG A 635 -23.74 -25.89 5.18
N LEU A 636 -24.71 -25.74 6.10
CA LEU A 636 -24.75 -26.49 7.36
C LEU A 636 -24.90 -28.00 7.13
N ALA A 637 -25.77 -28.42 6.20
CA ALA A 637 -25.93 -29.82 5.84
C ALA A 637 -24.65 -30.43 5.21
N ILE A 638 -23.99 -29.69 4.31
CA ILE A 638 -22.72 -30.08 3.69
C ILE A 638 -21.61 -30.24 4.72
N ASN A 639 -21.45 -29.29 5.64
CA ASN A 639 -20.42 -29.36 6.67
C ASN A 639 -20.71 -30.50 7.68
N SER A 640 -21.98 -30.77 7.98
CA SER A 640 -22.38 -31.94 8.78
C SER A 640 -22.00 -33.25 8.08
N ASP A 641 -22.22 -33.37 6.77
CA ASP A 641 -21.81 -34.56 6.02
C ASP A 641 -20.28 -34.71 5.91
N TYR A 642 -19.53 -33.61 5.73
CA TYR A 642 -18.07 -33.63 5.81
C TYR A 642 -17.56 -34.04 7.20
N SER A 643 -18.26 -33.66 8.28
CA SER A 643 -17.97 -34.09 9.66
C SER A 643 -18.20 -35.59 9.84
N ARG A 644 -19.29 -36.11 9.26
CA ARG A 644 -19.73 -37.52 9.33
C ARG A 644 -18.87 -38.45 8.47
N THR A 645 -18.39 -37.99 7.33
CA THR A 645 -17.67 -38.81 6.33
C THR A 645 -16.15 -38.74 6.46
N GLY A 646 -15.59 -37.67 7.03
CA GLY A 646 -14.14 -37.41 7.03
C GLY A 646 -13.55 -37.20 5.63
N LEU A 647 -14.40 -36.90 4.63
CA LEU A 647 -13.98 -36.77 3.22
C LEU A 647 -12.87 -35.73 2.99
N PRO A 648 -12.89 -34.53 3.60
CA PRO A 648 -11.79 -33.57 3.46
C PRO A 648 -10.45 -34.16 3.94
N GLN A 649 -10.47 -34.85 5.10
CA GLN A 649 -9.28 -35.44 5.71
C GLN A 649 -8.71 -36.58 4.85
N GLN A 650 -9.56 -37.45 4.29
CA GLN A 650 -9.13 -38.54 3.39
C GLN A 650 -8.47 -38.00 2.10
N ILE A 651 -9.01 -36.91 1.53
CA ILE A 651 -8.42 -36.28 0.34
C ILE A 651 -7.12 -35.53 0.68
N MET A 652 -6.97 -35.05 1.93
CA MET A 652 -5.74 -34.41 2.40
C MET A 652 -4.63 -35.41 2.77
N SER A 653 -4.95 -36.61 3.28
CA SER A 653 -3.96 -37.65 3.57
C SER A 653 -3.47 -38.39 2.33
N GLY A 654 -4.27 -38.38 1.25
CA GLY A 654 -4.02 -39.16 0.03
C GLY A 654 -4.67 -40.55 0.04
N ASP A 655 -5.48 -40.87 1.05
CA ASP A 655 -6.19 -42.15 1.18
C ASP A 655 -7.40 -42.26 0.25
N ARG A 656 -7.16 -42.27 -1.08
CA ARG A 656 -8.02 -42.92 -2.06
C ARG A 656 -7.35 -43.11 -3.42
N ASN A 657 -7.49 -44.31 -3.97
CA ASN A 657 -7.30 -44.54 -5.40
C ASN A 657 -8.29 -43.71 -6.23
N GLN A 658 -7.90 -43.40 -7.46
CA GLN A 658 -8.79 -42.82 -8.45
C GLN A 658 -9.91 -43.81 -8.79
N HIS A 659 -11.13 -43.61 -8.27
CA HIS A 659 -12.39 -43.87 -8.99
C HIS A 659 -13.65 -43.43 -8.23
N LEU A 660 -14.59 -42.90 -9.03
CA LEU A 660 -16.04 -42.83 -8.84
C LEU A 660 -16.64 -41.99 -7.68
N TRP A 661 -17.59 -41.15 -8.11
CA TRP A 661 -18.45 -40.30 -7.30
C TRP A 661 -19.67 -41.12 -6.84
N PRO A 662 -19.91 -41.35 -5.53
CA PRO A 662 -21.20 -41.87 -5.08
C PRO A 662 -22.30 -40.81 -5.28
N HIS A 663 -23.54 -41.24 -5.46
CA HIS A 663 -24.71 -40.40 -5.79
C HIS A 663 -24.77 -39.90 -7.26
N GLN A 664 -24.90 -40.86 -8.18
CA GLN A 664 -26.07 -40.85 -9.05
C GLN A 664 -27.30 -41.32 -8.23
N ALA A 665 -28.50 -40.94 -8.68
CA ALA A 665 -29.77 -40.91 -7.92
C ALA A 665 -29.89 -39.67 -6.99
N ARG A 666 -30.92 -38.83 -7.12
CA ARG A 666 -32.11 -38.87 -8.00
C ARG A 666 -32.27 -37.58 -8.79
N ASP A 667 -32.84 -37.71 -9.99
CA ASP A 667 -33.56 -36.64 -10.66
C ASP A 667 -34.99 -36.61 -10.11
N GLU A 668 -35.44 -35.44 -9.62
CA GLU A 668 -36.84 -35.01 -9.41
C GLU A 668 -36.84 -33.50 -9.08
#